data_AF-A0A0G4MGN1-F1
#
_entry.id   AF-A0A0G4MGN1-F1
#
_cell.length_a   1.000
_cell.length_b   1.000
_cell.length_c   1.000
_cell.angle_alpha   90.00
_cell.angle_beta   90.00
_cell.angle_gamma   90.00
#
_symmetry.space_group_name_H-M   'P 1'
#
loop_
_entity.id
_entity.type
_entity.pdbx_description
1 polymer ?
#
loop_
_entity_poly.entity_id
_entity_poly.type
_entity_poly.pdbx_seq_one_letter_code
_entity_poly.pdbx_strand_id
1 'polypeptide(L)'
;MAQTAVTFSDVFDDSDGDAPKGQSIHHIRANSSIMQLKKILVANRGEIPIRIFRTAHELSLHTIAVFSYEDRLSMHRQKADEAYVIGKRGQYTPVGAYLAGDEIIKIAVEHGAQMIHPGYGFLSENAGFARNVEKAGLIFVGPSPDVIDSLGDKVSARKLAIAADVPVVPGTEGAVATFEEVKTFTDQYGFPIIIKAAYGGGGRGMRVVREQESLKESFERATSVQRRHQKVVEIAPAKDLPVETRDAILADAVKLAKSVNYRNAGTAEFLVDQQNRYYFIEINPRIQVEHTITEEITGIDIVAAQIQIAAGATLEQLGLTQDRISTRGFAIQCRITTEDPVKAVHKAGGVVEAVACYSGDMLVCTFFLFNPNKKYNLQYYLDLVDKLVALDIHVLGIKDMAGVLKPHAATLLIGAIREKYPDLPIHVHTHDSAGTGVASMVACAKAGADAVDAATDSLSGMTSQPSINAILASLEGSDLDPGLNPAHVRALDTYWSQLRLLYSPFEAHLAGPDPEVYEHEIPGGQLTNMMFQAQQLGLGTQWAETKKAYEHANDLLGDIVKVTPTSKVVGDLAQFMVSNKLSPEDVKARAGELDFPGSVLEFLEGMMGQPFGGFPEPLRSDALRGRRKLDARPGLSLEPVDFVKVKRELGKNQNRAQKLLSYLGDVAVNGSRIKGQVGEPKFKGDIIQPILLNPDGSKLDTSAPATKGWRQILLDQGPKAFAKAVREYKGCLLMDTTWRDAHQSLLATRVRTVDLLNIAHETSHALSNLYSLECWGGATFDVAMRFLYEDPWDRLRRMRKLVPNIPFQMLLRGANGVAYSSLPDNAIEQFVDQAKKCGVDIFRVFDALNDVSQIEVGVKAVHKAGGVVEAVACYSGDMLVCTNPNKKYNLQYYLDLVDKLVALDIHVLGIKDMAGVLKPHAATLLIGAIREKYPDLPIHVHTHDSAGTGVASMVACAKAGADAVDAATDSLSGMTSQPSINAILASLEGSDLDPGLNPAHVRALDTYWSQLRLLYSPFEAHLAGPDPEVYEHEIPGGQLTNMMFQAQQLGLGTQWAETKKAYEHANDLLGDIVKVTPTSKVVGDLAQFMVSNKLSPEDVKARAGELDFPGSVLEFLEGMMGQPFGGFPEPLRSDALRGRRKLDARPAVLSLE
;
A
#
# COMPACT_ATOMS: atom_id res chain seq x y z
N MET A 1 23.23 -51.93 -7.88
CA MET A 1 22.78 -52.15 -6.48
C MET A 1 22.21 -50.82 -6.00
N ALA A 2 21.10 -50.83 -5.25
CA ALA A 2 20.45 -49.60 -4.80
C ALA A 2 20.95 -49.16 -3.41
N GLN A 3 20.91 -47.86 -3.14
CA GLN A 3 21.18 -47.26 -1.83
C GLN A 3 19.87 -46.96 -1.11
N THR A 4 19.90 -46.96 0.23
CA THR A 4 18.85 -46.46 1.11
C THR A 4 19.40 -45.36 2.02
N ALA A 5 18.53 -44.49 2.52
CA ALA A 5 18.91 -43.20 3.11
C ALA A 5 19.23 -43.26 4.62
N VAL A 6 19.95 -42.22 5.09
CA VAL A 6 20.23 -41.92 6.50
C VAL A 6 19.07 -41.09 7.10
N THR A 7 18.83 -41.21 8.41
CA THR A 7 17.74 -40.53 9.12
C THR A 7 18.23 -39.51 10.16
N PHE A 8 17.33 -38.63 10.58
CA PHE A 8 17.59 -37.39 11.35
C PHE A 8 17.98 -37.58 12.84
N SER A 9 18.44 -38.77 13.24
CA SER A 9 18.72 -39.13 14.63
C SER A 9 20.12 -38.76 15.11
N ASP A 10 21.07 -38.56 14.21
CA ASP A 10 22.50 -38.77 14.48
C ASP A 10 23.28 -37.45 14.69
N VAL A 11 22.62 -36.38 15.17
CA VAL A 11 23.15 -35.00 15.13
C VAL A 11 23.26 -34.31 16.50
N PHE A 12 22.68 -34.88 17.56
CA PHE A 12 22.70 -34.28 18.91
C PHE A 12 23.02 -35.31 20.00
N ASP A 13 24.25 -35.77 20.00
CA ASP A 13 24.91 -36.38 21.17
C ASP A 13 26.11 -35.49 21.52
N ASP A 14 26.09 -34.86 22.69
CA ASP A 14 27.16 -34.01 23.21
C ASP A 14 27.09 -34.05 24.75
N SER A 15 28.24 -34.20 25.40
CA SER A 15 28.33 -34.65 26.80
C SER A 15 29.11 -33.68 27.72
N ASP A 16 28.93 -33.89 29.03
CA ASP A 16 29.59 -33.24 30.17
C ASP A 16 29.26 -31.75 30.47
N GLY A 17 29.15 -31.41 31.77
CA GLY A 17 29.03 -30.02 32.24
C GLY A 17 28.09 -29.78 33.44
N ASP A 18 28.45 -30.31 34.61
CA ASP A 18 27.91 -30.03 35.98
C ASP A 18 26.70 -29.06 36.14
N ALA A 19 25.50 -29.61 36.38
CA ALA A 19 24.29 -28.87 36.75
C ALA A 19 23.37 -29.71 37.68
N PRO A 20 22.58 -29.10 38.57
CA PRO A 20 21.84 -29.83 39.61
C PRO A 20 20.74 -30.74 39.05
N LYS A 21 20.65 -31.96 39.61
CA LYS A 21 19.81 -33.07 39.14
C LYS A 21 18.36 -32.68 38.86
N GLY A 22 17.97 -32.71 37.59
CA GLY A 22 16.57 -32.59 37.16
C GLY A 22 15.71 -33.75 37.68
N GLN A 23 14.45 -33.46 37.99
CA GLN A 23 13.47 -34.47 38.44
C GLN A 23 13.09 -35.38 37.27
N SER A 24 13.34 -36.69 37.38
CA SER A 24 12.99 -37.64 36.31
C SER A 24 11.59 -38.22 36.49
N ILE A 25 10.96 -38.59 35.37
CA ILE A 25 9.62 -39.20 35.30
C ILE A 25 9.48 -40.45 36.20
N HIS A 26 10.58 -41.16 36.47
CA HIS A 26 10.60 -42.30 37.39
C HIS A 26 10.22 -41.93 38.84
N HIS A 27 10.49 -40.71 39.29
CA HIS A 27 10.15 -40.27 40.65
C HIS A 27 8.66 -39.94 40.81
N ILE A 28 8.01 -39.41 39.76
CA ILE A 28 6.55 -39.25 39.70
C ILE A 28 5.87 -40.63 39.76
N ARG A 29 6.41 -41.61 39.02
CA ARG A 29 5.93 -43.00 39.08
C ARG A 29 6.14 -43.67 40.43
N ALA A 30 7.18 -43.33 41.20
CA ALA A 30 7.36 -43.88 42.56
C ALA A 30 6.20 -43.47 43.50
N ASN A 31 5.76 -42.21 43.42
CA ASN A 31 4.62 -41.70 44.21
C ASN A 31 3.27 -42.30 43.80
N SER A 32 3.14 -42.92 42.62
CA SER A 32 1.88 -43.58 42.20
C SER A 32 1.40 -44.68 43.16
N SER A 33 2.31 -45.26 43.95
CA SER A 33 1.99 -46.20 45.03
C SER A 33 1.05 -45.65 46.11
N ILE A 34 0.90 -44.33 46.23
CA ILE A 34 -0.01 -43.65 47.15
C ILE A 34 -1.45 -43.61 46.60
N MET A 35 -1.64 -43.59 45.27
CA MET A 35 -2.96 -43.49 44.65
C MET A 35 -3.48 -44.86 44.18
N GLN A 36 -4.39 -45.46 44.93
CA GLN A 36 -5.20 -46.62 44.48
C GLN A 36 -6.33 -46.24 43.50
N LEU A 37 -6.37 -44.97 43.08
CA LEU A 37 -7.35 -44.40 42.17
C LEU A 37 -6.88 -44.58 40.72
N LYS A 38 -7.83 -44.82 39.81
CA LYS A 38 -7.55 -45.22 38.42
C LYS A 38 -8.31 -44.40 37.38
N LYS A 39 -9.44 -43.78 37.72
CA LYS A 39 -10.26 -43.02 36.76
C LYS A 39 -10.80 -41.71 37.33
N ILE A 40 -10.65 -40.63 36.57
CA ILE A 40 -11.06 -39.26 36.90
C ILE A 40 -11.96 -38.68 35.80
N LEU A 41 -13.07 -38.05 36.19
CA LEU A 41 -13.94 -37.28 35.28
C LEU A 41 -13.70 -35.79 35.47
N VAL A 42 -13.63 -35.03 34.37
CA VAL A 42 -13.52 -33.56 34.42
C VAL A 42 -14.83 -32.91 34.02
N ALA A 43 -15.49 -32.26 34.98
CA ALA A 43 -16.80 -31.63 34.82
C ALA A 43 -16.70 -30.20 34.24
N ASN A 44 -15.98 -30.04 33.13
CA ASN A 44 -15.68 -28.73 32.52
C ASN A 44 -15.40 -28.86 31.00
N ARG A 45 -15.11 -27.75 30.32
CA ARG A 45 -14.90 -27.66 28.85
C ARG A 45 -13.74 -26.73 28.47
N GLY A 46 -13.22 -26.89 27.25
CA GLY A 46 -12.25 -25.95 26.67
C GLY A 46 -10.81 -26.31 26.98
N GLU A 47 -10.02 -25.36 27.52
CA GLU A 47 -8.60 -25.60 27.83
C GLU A 47 -8.42 -26.40 29.13
N ILE A 48 -9.14 -26.03 30.20
CA ILE A 48 -8.89 -26.60 31.54
C ILE A 48 -9.07 -28.12 31.63
N PRO A 49 -9.98 -28.80 30.90
CA PRO A 49 -9.96 -30.26 30.87
C PRO A 49 -8.72 -30.81 30.17
N ILE A 50 -8.22 -30.19 29.11
CA ILE A 50 -6.98 -30.63 28.44
C ILE A 50 -5.78 -30.44 29.39
N ARG A 51 -5.72 -29.33 30.13
CA ARG A 51 -4.72 -29.10 31.19
C ARG A 51 -4.79 -30.18 32.28
N ILE A 52 -5.99 -30.59 32.69
CA ILE A 52 -6.19 -31.66 33.70
C ILE A 52 -5.90 -33.05 33.13
N PHE A 53 -6.32 -33.37 31.89
CA PHE A 53 -6.10 -34.67 31.26
C PHE A 53 -4.61 -34.96 31.07
N ARG A 54 -3.79 -33.96 30.71
CA ARG A 54 -2.33 -34.08 30.65
C ARG A 54 -1.74 -34.60 31.97
N THR A 55 -1.96 -33.85 33.05
CA THR A 55 -1.49 -34.24 34.40
C THR A 55 -2.13 -35.55 34.87
N ALA A 56 -3.40 -35.82 34.53
CA ALA A 56 -4.04 -37.10 34.86
C ALA A 56 -3.33 -38.28 34.17
N HIS A 57 -2.99 -38.17 32.88
CA HIS A 57 -2.21 -39.18 32.17
C HIS A 57 -0.78 -39.32 32.73
N GLU A 58 -0.13 -38.22 33.11
CA GLU A 58 1.19 -38.22 33.76
C GLU A 58 1.16 -38.93 35.13
N LEU A 59 0.08 -38.72 35.89
CA LEU A 59 -0.25 -39.45 37.12
C LEU A 59 -0.85 -40.85 36.86
N SER A 60 -0.89 -41.31 35.59
CA SER A 60 -1.38 -42.63 35.16
C SER A 60 -2.86 -42.93 35.47
N LEU A 61 -3.70 -41.89 35.55
CA LEU A 61 -5.15 -41.98 35.63
C LEU A 61 -5.80 -42.03 34.25
N HIS A 62 -6.84 -42.85 34.11
CA HIS A 62 -7.76 -42.87 32.97
C HIS A 62 -8.74 -41.70 33.07
N THR A 63 -9.12 -41.11 31.94
CA THR A 63 -9.79 -39.80 31.89
C THR A 63 -11.15 -39.86 31.23
N ILE A 64 -12.15 -39.20 31.82
CA ILE A 64 -13.47 -38.97 31.23
C ILE A 64 -13.71 -37.48 30.97
N ALA A 65 -14.04 -37.14 29.72
CA ALA A 65 -14.64 -35.86 29.35
C ALA A 65 -16.17 -35.92 29.36
N VAL A 66 -16.82 -34.82 29.73
CA VAL A 66 -18.26 -34.61 29.49
C VAL A 66 -18.46 -33.44 28.54
N PHE A 67 -19.41 -33.51 27.61
CA PHE A 67 -19.61 -32.47 26.60
C PHE A 67 -21.09 -32.20 26.29
N SER A 68 -21.43 -30.96 25.93
CA SER A 68 -22.74 -30.63 25.32
C SER A 68 -22.78 -31.06 23.85
N TYR A 69 -23.97 -31.23 23.26
CA TYR A 69 -24.08 -31.66 21.85
C TYR A 69 -23.40 -30.68 20.87
N GLU A 70 -23.33 -29.40 21.23
CA GLU A 70 -22.69 -28.34 20.47
C GLU A 70 -21.16 -28.48 20.53
N ASP A 71 -20.61 -28.87 21.69
CA ASP A 71 -19.18 -29.14 21.91
C ASP A 71 -18.68 -30.48 21.35
N ARG A 72 -19.49 -31.23 20.58
CA ARG A 72 -19.09 -32.53 19.99
C ARG A 72 -17.82 -32.50 19.12
N LEU A 73 -17.39 -31.33 18.65
CA LEU A 73 -16.16 -31.10 17.87
C LEU A 73 -15.04 -30.43 18.69
N SER A 74 -15.26 -30.18 19.98
CA SER A 74 -14.32 -29.46 20.86
C SER A 74 -13.12 -30.34 21.21
N MET A 75 -11.90 -29.79 21.13
CA MET A 75 -10.65 -30.54 21.29
C MET A 75 -10.56 -31.33 22.60
N HIS A 76 -11.15 -30.85 23.70
CA HIS A 76 -11.12 -31.55 24.98
C HIS A 76 -11.80 -32.93 24.94
N ARG A 77 -12.84 -33.10 24.10
CA ARG A 77 -13.49 -34.39 23.85
C ARG A 77 -12.55 -35.41 23.18
N GLN A 78 -11.55 -34.93 22.43
CA GLN A 78 -10.54 -35.75 21.74
C GLN A 78 -9.23 -35.91 22.55
N LYS A 79 -9.22 -35.45 23.81
CA LYS A 79 -8.04 -35.46 24.70
C LYS A 79 -8.30 -36.15 26.04
N ALA A 80 -9.41 -36.87 26.15
CA ALA A 80 -9.67 -37.85 27.20
C ALA A 80 -9.79 -39.25 26.58
N ASP A 81 -9.61 -40.29 27.40
CA ASP A 81 -9.74 -41.69 27.00
C ASP A 81 -11.21 -42.07 26.72
N GLU A 82 -12.13 -41.53 27.52
CA GLU A 82 -13.58 -41.67 27.39
C GLU A 82 -14.26 -40.30 27.28
N ALA A 83 -15.38 -40.20 26.54
CA ALA A 83 -16.13 -38.95 26.43
C ALA A 83 -17.64 -39.15 26.24
N TYR A 84 -18.46 -38.55 27.11
CA TYR A 84 -19.92 -38.72 27.13
C TYR A 84 -20.69 -37.41 26.98
N VAL A 85 -21.84 -37.47 26.30
CA VAL A 85 -22.72 -36.30 26.12
C VAL A 85 -23.60 -36.10 27.36
N ILE A 86 -23.72 -34.86 27.83
CA ILE A 86 -24.55 -34.55 29.00
C ILE A 86 -26.02 -34.40 28.57
N GLY A 87 -26.84 -35.37 28.96
CA GLY A 87 -28.26 -35.42 28.58
C GLY A 87 -28.49 -35.65 27.08
N LYS A 88 -29.75 -35.55 26.67
CA LYS A 88 -30.17 -35.68 25.26
C LYS A 88 -30.00 -34.34 24.51
N ARG A 89 -29.80 -34.40 23.19
CA ARG A 89 -29.75 -33.20 22.33
C ARG A 89 -31.04 -32.37 22.54
N GLY A 90 -30.89 -31.12 22.97
CA GLY A 90 -32.01 -30.22 23.27
C GLY A 90 -32.64 -30.35 24.67
N GLN A 91 -32.17 -31.28 25.53
CA GLN A 91 -32.61 -31.39 26.93
C GLN A 91 -32.11 -30.21 27.78
N TYR A 92 -30.94 -29.66 27.44
CA TYR A 92 -30.31 -28.53 28.11
C TYR A 92 -29.81 -27.50 27.09
N THR A 93 -29.62 -26.26 27.53
CA THR A 93 -28.83 -25.28 26.76
C THR A 93 -27.35 -25.67 26.78
N PRO A 94 -26.52 -25.19 25.84
CA PRO A 94 -25.11 -25.61 25.74
C PRO A 94 -24.28 -25.33 27.00
N VAL A 95 -24.66 -24.29 27.78
CA VAL A 95 -24.09 -23.96 29.08
C VAL A 95 -24.79 -24.71 30.22
N GLY A 96 -26.12 -24.84 30.16
CA GLY A 96 -26.91 -25.54 31.17
C GLY A 96 -26.56 -27.02 31.29
N ALA A 97 -26.10 -27.66 30.21
CA ALA A 97 -25.56 -29.01 30.22
C ALA A 97 -24.43 -29.17 31.26
N TYR A 98 -23.44 -28.28 31.27
CA TYR A 98 -22.34 -28.29 32.23
C TYR A 98 -22.73 -27.79 33.64
N LEU A 99 -24.00 -27.45 33.86
CA LEU A 99 -24.57 -27.14 35.18
C LEU A 99 -25.52 -28.24 35.68
N ALA A 100 -25.81 -29.26 34.86
CA ALA A 100 -26.66 -30.40 35.22
C ALA A 100 -25.89 -31.42 36.08
N GLY A 101 -25.53 -31.01 37.31
CA GLY A 101 -24.66 -31.76 38.21
C GLY A 101 -25.07 -33.22 38.43
N ASP A 102 -26.37 -33.49 38.57
CA ASP A 102 -26.86 -34.85 38.81
C ASP A 102 -26.68 -35.79 37.59
N GLU A 103 -26.80 -35.28 36.35
CA GLU A 103 -26.48 -36.05 35.13
C GLU A 103 -24.96 -36.26 35.00
N ILE A 104 -24.13 -35.30 35.42
CA ILE A 104 -22.66 -35.44 35.44
C ILE A 104 -22.22 -36.48 36.47
N ILE A 105 -22.81 -36.49 37.66
CA ILE A 105 -22.58 -37.50 38.71
C ILE A 105 -23.04 -38.88 38.23
N LYS A 106 -24.22 -38.96 37.60
CA LYS A 106 -24.72 -40.20 37.00
C LYS A 106 -23.76 -40.75 35.94
N ILE A 107 -23.28 -39.93 35.01
CA ILE A 107 -22.26 -40.35 34.02
C ILE A 107 -20.99 -40.85 34.72
N ALA A 108 -20.53 -40.18 35.78
CA ALA A 108 -19.36 -40.59 36.55
C ALA A 108 -19.52 -41.97 37.20
N VAL A 109 -20.69 -42.23 37.81
CA VAL A 109 -21.02 -43.53 38.44
C VAL A 109 -21.20 -44.63 37.38
N GLU A 110 -21.96 -44.37 36.30
CA GLU A 110 -22.22 -45.32 35.21
C GLU A 110 -20.92 -45.82 34.53
N HIS A 111 -19.88 -44.98 34.47
CA HIS A 111 -18.61 -45.28 33.79
C HIS A 111 -17.42 -45.52 34.74
N GLY A 112 -17.68 -45.65 36.04
CA GLY A 112 -16.68 -46.05 37.03
C GLY A 112 -15.56 -45.02 37.26
N ALA A 113 -15.85 -43.72 37.17
CA ALA A 113 -14.96 -42.71 37.71
C ALA A 113 -14.89 -42.83 39.25
N GLN A 114 -13.77 -42.45 39.84
CA GLN A 114 -13.57 -42.43 41.29
C GLN A 114 -13.42 -41.00 41.84
N MET A 115 -13.13 -40.03 40.96
CA MET A 115 -12.97 -38.63 41.29
C MET A 115 -13.65 -37.76 40.24
N ILE A 116 -14.18 -36.61 40.67
CA ILE A 116 -14.64 -35.53 39.78
C ILE A 116 -13.80 -34.28 40.05
N HIS A 117 -13.13 -33.78 39.02
CA HIS A 117 -12.44 -32.48 39.06
C HIS A 117 -13.28 -31.44 38.31
N PRO A 118 -13.74 -30.36 38.97
CA PRO A 118 -14.63 -29.40 38.34
C PRO A 118 -13.91 -28.31 37.51
N GLY A 119 -12.58 -28.32 37.44
CA GLY A 119 -11.80 -27.22 36.84
C GLY A 119 -12.10 -25.89 37.51
N TYR A 120 -12.36 -24.84 36.72
CA TYR A 120 -12.80 -23.52 37.19
C TYR A 120 -14.12 -23.07 36.54
N GLY A 121 -14.93 -22.30 37.26
CA GLY A 121 -16.30 -21.97 36.84
C GLY A 121 -17.25 -23.18 36.85
N PHE A 122 -18.40 -23.06 36.19
CA PHE A 122 -19.49 -24.05 36.22
C PHE A 122 -19.86 -24.48 37.64
N LEU A 123 -19.52 -25.71 38.04
CA LEU A 123 -19.89 -26.31 39.33
C LEU A 123 -18.75 -26.31 40.37
N SER A 124 -17.59 -25.72 40.06
CA SER A 124 -16.39 -25.73 40.93
C SER A 124 -16.56 -24.96 42.26
N GLU A 125 -17.48 -24.00 42.33
CA GLU A 125 -17.81 -23.24 43.55
C GLU A 125 -19.14 -23.70 44.18
N ASN A 126 -19.68 -24.85 43.76
CA ASN A 126 -21.00 -25.32 44.19
C ASN A 126 -20.92 -26.40 45.28
N ALA A 127 -21.07 -26.00 46.54
CA ALA A 127 -21.09 -26.90 47.70
C ALA A 127 -22.23 -27.95 47.67
N GLY A 128 -23.34 -27.64 47.01
CA GLY A 128 -24.44 -28.60 46.78
C GLY A 128 -24.01 -29.73 45.84
N PHE A 129 -23.32 -29.38 44.75
CA PHE A 129 -22.69 -30.35 43.85
C PHE A 129 -21.62 -31.16 44.57
N ALA A 130 -20.70 -30.52 45.29
CA ALA A 130 -19.64 -31.21 46.05
C ALA A 130 -20.23 -32.24 47.05
N ARG A 131 -21.26 -31.87 47.83
CA ARG A 131 -21.99 -32.82 48.70
C ARG A 131 -22.67 -33.95 47.94
N ASN A 132 -23.17 -33.72 46.72
CA ASN A 132 -23.79 -34.79 45.92
C ASN A 132 -22.74 -35.71 45.27
N VAL A 133 -21.56 -35.20 44.92
CA VAL A 133 -20.40 -36.00 44.49
C VAL A 133 -19.95 -36.93 45.63
N GLU A 134 -19.77 -36.40 46.85
CA GLU A 134 -19.38 -37.20 48.02
C GLU A 134 -20.45 -38.23 48.41
N LYS A 135 -21.75 -37.88 48.40
CA LYS A 135 -22.86 -38.82 48.62
C LYS A 135 -22.93 -39.94 47.58
N ALA A 136 -22.45 -39.71 46.36
CA ALA A 136 -22.36 -40.73 45.32
C ALA A 136 -21.13 -41.66 45.49
N GLY A 137 -20.33 -41.48 46.54
CA GLY A 137 -19.11 -42.25 46.79
C GLY A 137 -17.91 -41.81 45.95
N LEU A 138 -17.97 -40.61 45.36
CA LEU A 138 -16.93 -40.05 44.49
C LEU A 138 -16.09 -38.99 45.23
N ILE A 139 -14.81 -38.89 44.90
CA ILE A 139 -13.92 -37.87 45.46
C ILE A 139 -14.09 -36.55 44.69
N PHE A 140 -14.49 -35.48 45.38
CA PHE A 140 -14.47 -34.13 44.83
C PHE A 140 -13.03 -33.57 44.86
N VAL A 141 -12.48 -33.17 43.71
CA VAL A 141 -11.14 -32.59 43.62
C VAL A 141 -11.21 -31.07 43.84
N GLY A 142 -11.30 -30.69 45.11
CA GLY A 142 -11.39 -29.32 45.60
C GLY A 142 -11.43 -29.28 47.14
N PRO A 143 -11.83 -28.14 47.75
CA PRO A 143 -12.07 -28.04 49.18
C PRO A 143 -13.30 -28.86 49.61
N SER A 144 -13.48 -29.06 50.91
CA SER A 144 -14.71 -29.70 51.42
C SER A 144 -15.94 -28.80 51.19
N PRO A 145 -17.15 -29.37 51.08
CA PRO A 145 -18.35 -28.57 50.79
C PRO A 145 -18.63 -27.49 51.83
N ASP A 146 -18.32 -27.74 53.10
CA ASP A 146 -18.56 -26.78 54.18
C ASP A 146 -17.56 -25.62 54.14
N VAL A 147 -16.34 -25.86 53.62
CA VAL A 147 -15.38 -24.78 53.30
C VAL A 147 -15.91 -23.95 52.13
N ILE A 148 -16.45 -24.60 51.09
CA ILE A 148 -17.06 -23.91 49.93
C ILE A 148 -18.26 -23.06 50.36
N ASP A 149 -19.14 -23.56 51.25
CA ASP A 149 -20.22 -22.74 51.84
C ASP A 149 -19.66 -21.54 52.62
N SER A 150 -18.69 -21.78 53.51
CA SER A 150 -18.14 -20.73 54.39
C SER A 150 -17.50 -19.56 53.64
N LEU A 151 -16.99 -19.82 52.43
CA LEU A 151 -16.33 -18.86 51.55
C LEU A 151 -17.22 -18.39 50.37
N GLY A 152 -18.38 -19.02 50.16
CA GLY A 152 -19.24 -18.82 48.99
C GLY A 152 -20.07 -17.53 49.00
N ASP A 153 -20.30 -16.94 50.18
CA ASP A 153 -20.81 -15.58 50.34
C ASP A 153 -19.66 -14.65 50.79
N LYS A 154 -19.60 -13.47 50.17
CA LYS A 154 -18.58 -12.46 50.50
C LYS A 154 -18.82 -11.84 51.88
N VAL A 155 -20.03 -11.92 52.42
CA VAL A 155 -20.32 -11.51 53.81
C VAL A 155 -19.73 -12.52 54.81
N SER A 156 -19.84 -13.83 54.58
CA SER A 156 -19.23 -14.84 55.47
C SER A 156 -17.71 -14.84 55.36
N ALA A 157 -17.15 -14.76 54.15
CA ALA A 157 -15.70 -14.64 53.94
C ALA A 157 -15.11 -13.37 54.61
N ARG A 158 -15.83 -12.23 54.57
CA ARG A 158 -15.39 -11.01 55.27
C ARG A 158 -15.49 -11.12 56.79
N LYS A 159 -16.52 -11.79 57.33
CA LYS A 159 -16.64 -12.06 58.78
C LYS A 159 -15.54 -13.01 59.27
N LEU A 160 -15.18 -14.01 58.46
CA LEU A 160 -14.03 -14.87 58.70
C LEU A 160 -12.73 -14.07 58.75
N ALA A 161 -12.48 -13.18 57.78
CA ALA A 161 -11.27 -12.36 57.76
C ALA A 161 -11.16 -11.41 58.97
N ILE A 162 -12.25 -10.80 59.40
CA ILE A 162 -12.29 -10.00 60.65
C ILE A 162 -11.98 -10.88 61.88
N ALA A 163 -12.61 -12.06 61.98
CA ALA A 163 -12.38 -13.00 63.10
C ALA A 163 -10.95 -13.60 63.09
N ALA A 164 -10.33 -13.70 61.92
CA ALA A 164 -8.94 -14.10 61.72
C ALA A 164 -7.95 -12.94 61.82
N ASP A 165 -8.38 -11.73 62.21
CA ASP A 165 -7.52 -10.54 62.36
C ASP A 165 -6.76 -10.22 61.06
N VAL A 166 -7.46 -10.22 59.92
CA VAL A 166 -6.92 -9.87 58.60
C VAL A 166 -7.56 -8.56 58.11
N PRO A 167 -6.78 -7.59 57.57
CA PRO A 167 -7.32 -6.34 57.07
C PRO A 167 -8.42 -6.53 56.00
N VAL A 168 -9.59 -5.92 56.23
CA VAL A 168 -10.71 -5.89 55.27
C VAL A 168 -11.11 -4.47 54.95
N VAL A 169 -11.71 -4.26 53.78
CA VAL A 169 -12.31 -2.95 53.44
C VAL A 169 -13.51 -2.67 54.37
N PRO A 170 -13.70 -1.41 54.85
CA PRO A 170 -14.94 -0.96 55.46
C PRO A 170 -16.17 -1.23 54.56
N GLY A 171 -17.32 -1.46 55.18
CA GLY A 171 -18.48 -2.06 54.52
C GLY A 171 -19.51 -2.57 55.53
N THR A 172 -20.76 -2.70 55.10
CA THR A 172 -21.93 -3.05 55.93
C THR A 172 -21.79 -4.41 56.65
N GLU A 173 -22.52 -4.58 57.75
CA GLU A 173 -22.47 -5.80 58.59
C GLU A 173 -23.18 -7.02 57.95
N GLY A 174 -23.98 -6.77 56.92
CA GLY A 174 -24.71 -7.76 56.13
C GLY A 174 -25.00 -7.25 54.73
N ALA A 175 -25.75 -8.05 53.96
CA ALA A 175 -26.27 -7.65 52.67
C ALA A 175 -27.30 -6.53 52.83
N VAL A 176 -27.20 -5.50 51.99
CA VAL A 176 -28.12 -4.35 51.95
C VAL A 176 -29.34 -4.66 51.09
N ALA A 177 -30.53 -4.37 51.61
CA ALA A 177 -31.82 -4.64 50.97
C ALA A 177 -32.48 -3.36 50.42
N THR A 178 -32.23 -2.20 51.03
CA THR A 178 -32.80 -0.90 50.61
C THR A 178 -31.71 0.11 50.21
N PHE A 179 -32.08 1.08 49.38
CA PHE A 179 -31.19 2.18 48.98
C PHE A 179 -30.78 3.04 50.18
N GLU A 180 -31.70 3.25 51.12
CA GLU A 180 -31.52 4.01 52.36
C GLU A 180 -30.44 3.41 53.29
N GLU A 181 -30.29 2.09 53.34
CA GLU A 181 -29.16 1.44 54.03
C GLU A 181 -27.82 1.79 53.38
N VAL A 182 -27.75 1.80 52.05
CA VAL A 182 -26.53 2.17 51.31
C VAL A 182 -26.24 3.66 51.46
N LYS A 183 -27.27 4.51 51.46
CA LYS A 183 -27.13 5.95 51.71
C LYS A 183 -26.63 6.22 53.12
N THR A 184 -27.14 5.50 54.13
CA THR A 184 -26.65 5.61 55.52
C THR A 184 -25.17 5.22 55.61
N PHE A 185 -24.73 4.22 54.83
CA PHE A 185 -23.31 3.86 54.73
C PHE A 185 -22.47 4.95 54.05
N THR A 186 -22.93 5.57 52.95
CA THR A 186 -22.18 6.66 52.28
C THR A 186 -22.17 7.95 53.09
N ASP A 187 -23.25 8.27 53.80
CA ASP A 187 -23.33 9.41 54.71
C ASP A 187 -22.35 9.25 55.91
N GLN A 188 -21.97 8.02 56.28
CA GLN A 188 -20.98 7.73 57.34
C GLN A 188 -19.53 7.61 56.84
N TYR A 189 -19.29 6.95 55.70
CA TYR A 189 -17.94 6.57 55.24
C TYR A 189 -17.45 7.35 54.00
N GLY A 190 -18.32 8.12 53.35
CA GLY A 190 -18.01 8.89 52.15
C GLY A 190 -17.86 8.06 50.88
N PHE A 191 -17.23 8.66 49.87
CA PHE A 191 -16.99 8.09 48.54
C PHE A 191 -15.49 8.04 48.22
N PRO A 192 -15.02 7.14 47.33
CA PRO A 192 -15.81 6.17 46.56
C PRO A 192 -16.12 4.89 47.34
N ILE A 193 -17.24 4.25 47.03
CA ILE A 193 -17.60 2.91 47.52
C ILE A 193 -17.61 1.88 46.39
N ILE A 194 -17.66 0.59 46.73
CA ILE A 194 -17.88 -0.49 45.75
C ILE A 194 -19.07 -1.34 46.19
N ILE A 195 -20.18 -1.26 45.46
CA ILE A 195 -21.32 -2.15 45.64
C ILE A 195 -20.95 -3.50 45.00
N LYS A 196 -21.14 -4.60 45.74
CA LYS A 196 -20.85 -5.96 45.31
C LYS A 196 -22.04 -6.87 45.60
N ALA A 197 -22.43 -7.70 44.64
CA ALA A 197 -23.38 -8.77 44.88
C ALA A 197 -22.78 -9.79 45.88
N ALA A 198 -23.56 -10.17 46.89
CA ALA A 198 -23.17 -11.16 47.90
C ALA A 198 -22.82 -12.51 47.25
N TYR A 199 -23.71 -12.99 46.37
CA TYR A 199 -23.55 -14.21 45.60
C TYR A 199 -23.12 -13.87 44.16
N GLY A 200 -21.84 -14.06 43.83
CA GLY A 200 -21.35 -13.84 42.45
C GLY A 200 -19.83 -13.83 42.26
N GLY A 201 -19.28 -14.89 41.69
CA GLY A 201 -17.87 -14.99 41.29
C GLY A 201 -17.53 -14.33 39.93
N GLY A 202 -16.23 -14.13 39.68
CA GLY A 202 -15.70 -13.73 38.37
C GLY A 202 -16.03 -12.29 37.93
N GLY A 203 -16.14 -11.34 38.88
CA GLY A 203 -16.17 -9.89 38.63
C GLY A 203 -17.41 -9.34 37.89
N ARG A 204 -18.49 -10.13 37.79
CA ARG A 204 -19.69 -9.78 37.00
C ARG A 204 -20.72 -8.89 37.72
N GLY A 205 -20.66 -8.84 39.05
CA GLY A 205 -21.62 -8.14 39.91
C GLY A 205 -20.96 -7.15 40.86
N MET A 206 -20.11 -6.25 40.33
CA MET A 206 -19.51 -5.15 41.08
C MET A 206 -19.74 -3.81 40.36
N ARG A 207 -19.89 -2.73 41.14
CA ARG A 207 -19.99 -1.33 40.68
C ARG A 207 -19.17 -0.45 41.60
N VAL A 208 -18.30 0.39 41.04
CA VAL A 208 -17.65 1.49 41.78
C VAL A 208 -18.56 2.70 41.72
N VAL A 209 -18.90 3.29 42.86
CA VAL A 209 -19.71 4.51 42.96
C VAL A 209 -18.80 5.62 43.46
N ARG A 210 -18.75 6.74 42.73
CA ARG A 210 -17.80 7.84 42.99
C ARG A 210 -18.45 9.08 43.60
N GLU A 211 -19.75 9.28 43.41
CA GLU A 211 -20.49 10.39 44.01
C GLU A 211 -21.92 9.99 44.42
N GLN A 212 -22.57 10.86 45.19
CA GLN A 212 -23.90 10.64 45.75
C GLN A 212 -25.00 10.52 44.68
N GLU A 213 -24.81 11.18 43.53
CA GLU A 213 -25.77 11.23 42.43
C GLU A 213 -25.84 9.89 41.69
N SER A 214 -24.70 9.25 41.46
CA SER A 214 -24.62 7.92 40.83
C SER A 214 -25.01 6.77 41.78
N LEU A 215 -25.24 7.01 43.08
CA LEU A 215 -25.48 5.97 44.08
C LEU A 215 -26.76 5.17 43.84
N LYS A 216 -27.89 5.84 43.58
CA LYS A 216 -29.19 5.16 43.43
C LYS A 216 -29.21 4.27 42.19
N GLU A 217 -28.79 4.83 41.07
CA GLU A 217 -28.70 4.10 39.80
C GLU A 217 -27.69 2.94 39.92
N SER A 218 -26.55 3.14 40.59
CA SER A 218 -25.56 2.08 40.80
C SER A 218 -26.04 0.94 41.70
N PHE A 219 -26.92 1.23 42.66
CA PHE A 219 -27.56 0.20 43.49
C PHE A 219 -28.57 -0.62 42.66
N GLU A 220 -29.45 0.03 41.91
CA GLU A 220 -30.42 -0.59 40.99
C GLU A 220 -29.71 -1.35 39.83
N ARG A 221 -28.53 -0.88 39.39
CA ARG A 221 -27.67 -1.53 38.38
C ARG A 221 -26.64 -2.51 38.95
N ALA A 222 -26.62 -2.71 40.26
CA ALA A 222 -25.89 -3.80 40.92
C ALA A 222 -26.78 -5.03 41.15
N THR A 223 -28.09 -4.86 41.32
CA THR A 223 -29.06 -5.97 41.37
C THR A 223 -29.35 -6.57 39.98
N SER A 224 -29.07 -5.83 38.90
CA SER A 224 -29.18 -6.30 37.51
C SER A 224 -27.81 -6.65 36.89
N VAL A 225 -27.61 -7.93 36.57
CA VAL A 225 -26.28 -8.50 36.26
C VAL A 225 -25.77 -8.14 34.86
N GLN A 226 -24.88 -7.15 34.77
CA GLN A 226 -24.05 -6.89 33.59
C GLN A 226 -22.57 -6.60 33.92
N ARG A 227 -21.68 -6.93 32.97
CA ARG A 227 -20.24 -7.17 33.14
C ARG A 227 -19.41 -5.89 33.01
N ARG A 228 -18.30 -5.77 33.78
CA ARG A 228 -17.18 -4.85 33.43
C ARG A 228 -15.80 -5.14 34.06
N HIS A 229 -15.67 -6.17 34.91
CA HIS A 229 -14.38 -6.52 35.52
C HIS A 229 -14.03 -8.00 35.24
N GLN A 230 -13.16 -8.24 34.27
CA GLN A 230 -12.53 -9.56 34.05
C GLN A 230 -11.01 -9.34 33.98
N LYS A 231 -10.24 -10.33 34.44
CA LYS A 231 -8.79 -10.38 34.22
C LYS A 231 -8.54 -10.63 32.72
N VAL A 232 -7.50 -10.03 32.14
CA VAL A 232 -7.20 -10.07 30.69
C VAL A 232 -5.72 -10.38 30.45
N VAL A 233 -4.86 -9.71 31.22
CA VAL A 233 -3.43 -9.98 31.33
C VAL A 233 -3.13 -10.25 32.80
N GLU A 234 -2.35 -11.30 33.06
CA GLU A 234 -1.93 -11.69 34.41
C GLU A 234 -0.39 -11.78 34.47
N ILE A 235 0.23 -11.32 35.56
CA ILE A 235 1.69 -11.29 35.75
C ILE A 235 2.05 -11.88 37.11
N ALA A 236 3.06 -12.74 37.15
CA ALA A 236 3.62 -13.28 38.39
C ALA A 236 5.17 -13.25 38.35
N PRO A 237 5.86 -12.93 39.47
CA PRO A 237 5.31 -12.32 40.69
C PRO A 237 4.85 -10.87 40.44
N ALA A 238 4.13 -10.29 41.41
CA ALA A 238 3.75 -8.88 41.38
C ALA A 238 5.01 -7.99 41.44
N LYS A 239 5.42 -7.45 40.29
CA LYS A 239 6.70 -6.76 40.07
C LYS A 239 6.89 -5.51 40.94
N ASP A 240 5.85 -4.69 41.04
CA ASP A 240 5.93 -3.34 41.60
C ASP A 240 5.43 -3.25 43.06
N LEU A 241 5.25 -4.40 43.72
CA LEU A 241 4.81 -4.53 45.11
C LEU A 241 6.01 -4.73 46.05
N PRO A 242 6.16 -3.95 47.15
CA PRO A 242 7.23 -4.15 48.12
C PRO A 242 7.23 -5.55 48.74
N VAL A 243 8.43 -6.09 48.97
CA VAL A 243 8.64 -7.44 49.53
C VAL A 243 7.92 -7.62 50.86
N GLU A 244 8.05 -6.67 51.78
CA GLU A 244 7.40 -6.72 53.09
C GLU A 244 5.86 -6.79 52.98
N THR A 245 5.27 -5.99 52.08
CA THR A 245 3.82 -5.99 51.82
C THR A 245 3.36 -7.31 51.20
N ARG A 246 4.11 -7.82 50.22
CA ARG A 246 3.83 -9.11 49.56
C ARG A 246 3.89 -10.26 50.57
N ASP A 247 4.91 -10.29 51.41
CA ASP A 247 5.13 -11.38 52.34
C ASP A 247 4.13 -11.34 53.52
N ALA A 248 3.66 -10.15 53.91
CA ALA A 248 2.52 -9.96 54.81
C ALA A 248 1.19 -10.47 54.20
N ILE A 249 0.91 -10.15 52.93
CA ILE A 249 -0.26 -10.68 52.20
C ILE A 249 -0.23 -12.22 52.14
N LEU A 250 0.94 -12.82 51.90
CA LEU A 250 1.11 -14.28 51.89
C LEU A 250 0.88 -14.88 53.29
N ALA A 251 1.37 -14.23 54.35
CA ALA A 251 1.13 -14.66 55.72
C ALA A 251 -0.36 -14.63 56.10
N ASP A 252 -1.08 -13.57 55.75
CA ASP A 252 -2.52 -13.45 56.01
C ASP A 252 -3.36 -14.40 55.13
N ALA A 253 -2.95 -14.67 53.88
CA ALA A 253 -3.58 -15.71 53.06
C ALA A 253 -3.48 -17.10 53.73
N VAL A 254 -2.33 -17.42 54.34
CA VAL A 254 -2.13 -18.65 55.13
C VAL A 254 -2.91 -18.61 56.46
N LYS A 255 -3.07 -17.44 57.09
CA LYS A 255 -3.90 -17.22 58.30
C LYS A 255 -5.37 -17.54 58.02
N LEU A 256 -5.92 -17.04 56.91
CA LEU A 256 -7.27 -17.35 56.43
C LEU A 256 -7.45 -18.83 56.07
N ALA A 257 -6.50 -19.42 55.32
CA ALA A 257 -6.56 -20.83 54.95
C ALA A 257 -6.61 -21.75 56.17
N LYS A 258 -5.85 -21.42 57.23
CA LYS A 258 -5.85 -22.18 58.50
C LYS A 258 -7.17 -22.03 59.26
N SER A 259 -7.82 -20.86 59.26
CA SER A 259 -9.03 -20.63 60.06
C SER A 259 -10.26 -21.41 59.58
N VAL A 260 -10.31 -21.80 58.30
CA VAL A 260 -11.35 -22.72 57.74
C VAL A 260 -10.88 -24.17 57.58
N ASN A 261 -9.64 -24.52 57.97
CA ASN A 261 -9.02 -25.81 57.66
C ASN A 261 -9.05 -26.11 56.14
N TYR A 262 -8.61 -25.14 55.33
CA TYR A 262 -8.68 -25.19 53.87
C TYR A 262 -7.89 -26.37 53.29
N ARG A 263 -8.49 -27.10 52.34
CA ARG A 263 -7.90 -28.24 51.63
C ARG A 263 -7.90 -27.97 50.13
N ASN A 264 -6.93 -28.56 49.42
CA ASN A 264 -6.76 -28.44 47.96
C ASN A 264 -6.29 -27.03 47.53
N ALA A 265 -6.35 -26.69 46.24
CA ALA A 265 -5.91 -25.37 45.74
C ALA A 265 -7.01 -24.30 45.90
N GLY A 266 -6.59 -23.03 46.02
CA GLY A 266 -7.46 -21.86 46.08
C GLY A 266 -6.65 -20.56 46.04
N THR A 267 -7.29 -19.45 45.68
CA THR A 267 -6.65 -18.12 45.66
C THR A 267 -7.35 -17.18 46.64
N ALA A 268 -6.61 -16.58 47.56
CA ALA A 268 -7.07 -15.42 48.33
C ALA A 268 -6.77 -14.14 47.54
N GLU A 269 -7.78 -13.33 47.27
CA GLU A 269 -7.63 -12.08 46.52
C GLU A 269 -7.64 -10.86 47.44
N PHE A 270 -6.72 -9.92 47.19
CA PHE A 270 -6.51 -8.71 47.97
C PHE A 270 -6.49 -7.48 47.06
N LEU A 271 -7.03 -6.35 47.50
CA LEU A 271 -6.67 -5.04 46.96
C LEU A 271 -5.41 -4.56 47.66
N VAL A 272 -4.54 -3.86 46.94
CA VAL A 272 -3.44 -3.06 47.52
C VAL A 272 -3.60 -1.63 47.01
N ASP A 273 -3.42 -0.65 47.89
CA ASP A 273 -3.49 0.77 47.54
C ASP A 273 -2.10 1.41 47.29
N GLN A 274 -2.10 2.68 46.89
CA GLN A 274 -0.89 3.45 46.60
C GLN A 274 0.00 3.72 47.84
N GLN A 275 -0.48 3.40 49.04
CA GLN A 275 0.27 3.48 50.29
C GLN A 275 0.77 2.09 50.74
N ASN A 276 0.66 1.07 49.89
CA ASN A 276 0.97 -0.33 50.16
C ASN A 276 0.16 -0.95 51.31
N ARG A 277 -1.01 -0.37 51.65
CA ARG A 277 -1.98 -1.01 52.55
C ARG A 277 -2.78 -2.01 51.73
N TYR A 278 -2.98 -3.20 52.29
CA TYR A 278 -3.69 -4.29 51.63
C TYR A 278 -4.99 -4.63 52.36
N TYR A 279 -5.98 -5.13 51.61
CA TYR A 279 -7.31 -5.44 52.10
C TYR A 279 -7.87 -6.68 51.41
N PHE A 280 -8.28 -7.67 52.18
CA PHE A 280 -8.88 -8.91 51.68
C PHE A 280 -10.22 -8.66 50.96
N ILE A 281 -10.46 -9.40 49.87
CA ILE A 281 -11.66 -9.32 49.02
C ILE A 281 -12.52 -10.59 49.13
N GLU A 282 -11.96 -11.72 48.74
CA GLU A 282 -12.63 -13.01 48.57
C GLU A 282 -11.58 -14.14 48.51
N ILE A 283 -11.97 -15.37 48.86
CA ILE A 283 -11.23 -16.57 48.45
C ILE A 283 -11.99 -17.20 47.28
N ASN A 284 -11.29 -17.51 46.20
CA ASN A 284 -11.78 -18.37 45.12
C ASN A 284 -11.48 -19.82 45.54
N PRO A 285 -12.48 -20.66 45.91
CA PRO A 285 -12.25 -21.97 46.53
C PRO A 285 -11.90 -23.08 45.50
N ARG A 286 -11.00 -22.77 44.56
CA ARG A 286 -10.65 -23.57 43.38
C ARG A 286 -9.41 -23.03 42.67
N ILE A 287 -8.94 -23.76 41.65
CA ILE A 287 -7.96 -23.27 40.67
C ILE A 287 -8.51 -22.06 39.86
N GLN A 288 -7.60 -21.24 39.33
CA GLN A 288 -7.89 -20.10 38.45
C GLN A 288 -7.21 -20.27 37.07
N VAL A 289 -7.54 -19.43 36.09
CA VAL A 289 -7.04 -19.56 34.70
C VAL A 289 -5.54 -19.23 34.64
N GLU A 290 -5.12 -18.33 35.51
CA GLU A 290 -3.78 -17.80 35.73
C GLU A 290 -2.92 -18.63 36.70
N HIS A 291 -3.30 -19.90 36.94
CA HIS A 291 -2.42 -20.84 37.66
C HIS A 291 -1.07 -20.98 36.92
N THR A 292 -1.12 -21.07 35.59
CA THR A 292 0.00 -21.24 34.65
C THR A 292 1.23 -20.35 34.93
N ILE A 293 1.04 -19.05 35.15
CA ILE A 293 2.14 -18.12 35.46
C ILE A 293 2.75 -18.35 36.85
N THR A 294 2.00 -18.96 37.76
CA THR A 294 2.53 -19.41 39.06
C THR A 294 3.30 -20.72 38.89
N GLU A 295 2.80 -21.65 38.07
CA GLU A 295 3.51 -22.91 37.74
C GLU A 295 4.86 -22.61 37.07
N GLU A 296 4.90 -21.68 36.11
CA GLU A 296 6.12 -21.29 35.38
C GLU A 296 7.20 -20.74 36.33
N ILE A 297 6.88 -19.74 37.16
CA ILE A 297 7.89 -19.14 38.06
C ILE A 297 8.29 -20.07 39.21
N THR A 298 7.41 -20.95 39.69
CA THR A 298 7.71 -21.84 40.83
C THR A 298 8.26 -23.20 40.43
N GLY A 299 7.93 -23.70 39.23
CA GLY A 299 8.16 -25.08 38.82
C GLY A 299 7.22 -26.10 39.46
N ILE A 300 6.08 -25.68 40.01
CA ILE A 300 5.11 -26.54 40.71
C ILE A 300 3.88 -26.78 39.82
N ASP A 301 3.57 -28.04 39.49
CA ASP A 301 2.28 -28.41 38.90
C ASP A 301 1.20 -28.39 40.00
N ILE A 302 0.38 -27.33 39.97
CA ILE A 302 -0.72 -27.08 40.91
C ILE A 302 -1.83 -28.13 40.70
N VAL A 303 -2.12 -28.51 39.45
CA VAL A 303 -3.14 -29.52 39.13
C VAL A 303 -2.72 -30.90 39.65
N ALA A 304 -1.43 -31.24 39.56
CA ALA A 304 -0.90 -32.50 40.10
C ALA A 304 -1.04 -32.52 41.62
N ALA A 305 -0.78 -31.39 42.28
CA ALA A 305 -1.01 -31.24 43.71
C ALA A 305 -2.51 -31.36 44.05
N GLN A 306 -3.42 -30.74 43.28
CA GLN A 306 -4.88 -30.86 43.51
C GLN A 306 -5.34 -32.32 43.51
N ILE A 307 -4.95 -33.11 42.52
CA ILE A 307 -5.36 -34.51 42.38
C ILE A 307 -4.80 -35.36 43.53
N GLN A 308 -3.50 -35.22 43.84
CA GLN A 308 -2.86 -36.01 44.90
C GLN A 308 -3.36 -35.62 46.30
N ILE A 309 -3.59 -34.32 46.58
CA ILE A 309 -4.19 -33.86 47.85
C ILE A 309 -5.61 -34.40 47.99
N ALA A 310 -6.40 -34.43 46.91
CA ALA A 310 -7.75 -35.02 46.92
C ALA A 310 -7.72 -36.52 47.19
N ALA A 311 -6.74 -37.24 46.63
CA ALA A 311 -6.49 -38.66 46.90
C ALA A 311 -5.95 -38.97 48.31
N GLY A 312 -5.52 -37.95 49.08
CA GLY A 312 -5.14 -38.07 50.49
C GLY A 312 -3.68 -37.75 50.82
N ALA A 313 -2.87 -37.30 49.85
CA ALA A 313 -1.49 -36.90 50.10
C ALA A 313 -1.39 -35.63 50.95
N THR A 314 -0.41 -35.59 51.86
CA THR A 314 -0.02 -34.41 52.64
C THR A 314 0.95 -33.51 51.88
N LEU A 315 1.11 -32.26 52.30
CA LEU A 315 2.04 -31.33 51.64
C LEU A 315 3.50 -31.76 51.81
N GLU A 316 3.86 -32.39 52.93
CA GLU A 316 5.20 -32.97 53.16
C GLU A 316 5.49 -34.13 52.21
N GLN A 317 4.50 -35.00 51.95
CA GLN A 317 4.63 -36.11 50.99
C GLN A 317 4.80 -35.63 49.55
N LEU A 318 4.24 -34.47 49.21
CA LEU A 318 4.44 -33.80 47.92
C LEU A 318 5.70 -32.93 47.87
N GLY A 319 6.42 -32.77 48.98
CA GLY A 319 7.58 -31.87 49.10
C GLY A 319 7.24 -30.38 49.04
N LEU A 320 5.96 -30.02 49.17
CA LEU A 320 5.42 -28.66 49.06
C LEU A 320 5.49 -27.92 50.40
N THR A 321 6.68 -27.88 51.00
CA THR A 321 6.95 -27.15 52.25
C THR A 321 7.48 -25.74 51.95
N GLN A 322 7.15 -24.76 52.79
CA GLN A 322 7.35 -23.34 52.50
C GLN A 322 8.83 -22.94 52.30
N ASP A 323 9.77 -23.70 52.88
CA ASP A 323 11.23 -23.59 52.71
C ASP A 323 11.73 -23.97 51.30
N ARG A 324 10.91 -24.68 50.50
CA ARG A 324 11.28 -25.21 49.18
C ARG A 324 10.66 -24.44 48.02
N ILE A 325 9.66 -23.61 48.29
CA ILE A 325 8.96 -22.82 47.27
C ILE A 325 9.76 -21.54 47.01
N SER A 326 10.18 -21.34 45.77
CA SER A 326 10.91 -20.15 45.31
C SER A 326 10.40 -19.70 43.95
N THR A 327 10.64 -18.44 43.58
CA THR A 327 10.19 -17.88 42.29
C THR A 327 11.38 -17.55 41.39
N ARG A 328 11.24 -17.86 40.10
CA ARG A 328 12.27 -17.66 39.06
C ARG A 328 11.72 -16.76 37.96
N GLY A 329 12.36 -15.59 37.78
CA GLY A 329 12.00 -14.64 36.73
C GLY A 329 10.60 -14.05 36.88
N PHE A 330 9.96 -13.76 35.74
CA PHE A 330 8.59 -13.27 35.62
C PHE A 330 7.87 -14.04 34.50
N ALA A 331 6.61 -14.38 34.70
CA ALA A 331 5.73 -14.96 33.70
C ALA A 331 4.53 -14.03 33.46
N ILE A 332 4.09 -13.95 32.20
CA ILE A 332 2.93 -13.15 31.77
C ILE A 332 1.99 -14.05 30.97
N GLN A 333 0.71 -14.06 31.34
CA GLN A 333 -0.36 -14.70 30.56
C GLN A 333 -1.22 -13.63 29.90
N CYS A 334 -1.44 -13.79 28.60
CA CYS A 334 -2.44 -13.06 27.81
C CYS A 334 -3.39 -14.08 27.18
N ARG A 335 -4.70 -13.83 27.23
CA ARG A 335 -5.70 -14.76 26.67
C ARG A 335 -6.18 -14.30 25.30
N ILE A 336 -5.70 -14.97 24.25
CA ILE A 336 -6.18 -14.79 22.87
C ILE A 336 -7.59 -15.39 22.77
N THR A 337 -8.57 -14.59 22.33
CA THR A 337 -9.96 -15.02 22.15
C THR A 337 -10.47 -14.61 20.77
N THR A 338 -11.63 -15.15 20.35
CA THR A 338 -12.35 -14.68 19.15
C THR A 338 -13.24 -13.46 19.43
N GLU A 339 -13.00 -12.74 20.52
CA GLU A 339 -13.75 -11.53 20.86
C GLU A 339 -13.17 -10.37 20.07
N ASP A 340 -13.98 -9.81 19.16
CA ASP A 340 -13.56 -8.69 18.34
C ASP A 340 -13.37 -7.42 19.20
N PRO A 341 -12.14 -6.86 19.29
CA PRO A 341 -11.86 -5.70 20.13
C PRO A 341 -12.46 -4.40 19.59
N VAL A 342 -12.89 -4.36 18.32
CA VAL A 342 -13.55 -3.19 17.70
C VAL A 342 -15.06 -3.18 18.02
N LYS A 343 -15.66 -4.37 18.22
CA LYS A 343 -17.13 -4.53 18.36
C LYS A 343 -17.64 -4.69 19.79
N ALA A 344 -16.76 -4.64 20.79
CA ALA A 344 -17.06 -4.95 22.19
C ALA A 344 -17.67 -6.36 22.43
N VAL A 345 -16.80 -7.36 22.55
CA VAL A 345 -17.09 -8.66 23.21
C VAL A 345 -18.11 -9.58 22.48
N HIS A 346 -18.37 -9.35 21.19
CA HIS A 346 -18.97 -10.38 20.34
C HIS A 346 -17.91 -11.41 19.92
N LYS A 347 -18.12 -12.68 20.29
CA LYS A 347 -17.29 -13.81 19.83
C LYS A 347 -17.62 -14.14 18.38
N ALA A 348 -16.66 -13.99 17.48
CA ALA A 348 -16.79 -14.47 16.11
C ALA A 348 -16.93 -16.00 16.08
N GLY A 349 -17.77 -16.50 15.17
CA GLY A 349 -17.99 -17.91 14.91
C GLY A 349 -17.87 -18.22 13.42
N GLY A 350 -17.22 -19.33 13.08
CA GLY A 350 -16.92 -19.73 11.70
C GLY A 350 -16.06 -20.99 11.68
N VAL A 351 -15.58 -21.37 10.49
CA VAL A 351 -14.57 -22.42 10.30
C VAL A 351 -13.19 -21.77 10.29
N VAL A 352 -12.21 -22.42 10.92
CA VAL A 352 -10.81 -21.95 10.90
C VAL A 352 -10.07 -22.76 9.84
N GLU A 353 -9.86 -22.16 8.66
CA GLU A 353 -9.31 -22.85 7.48
C GLU A 353 -7.79 -23.10 7.56
N ALA A 354 -7.07 -22.25 8.30
CA ALA A 354 -5.65 -22.42 8.59
C ALA A 354 -5.29 -21.85 9.97
N VAL A 355 -4.34 -22.49 10.66
CA VAL A 355 -3.70 -21.99 11.89
C VAL A 355 -2.19 -22.15 11.77
N ALA A 356 -1.45 -21.08 12.03
CA ALA A 356 -0.01 -21.13 12.20
C ALA A 356 0.41 -20.10 13.26
N CYS A 357 1.13 -20.55 14.29
CA CYS A 357 1.52 -19.71 15.43
C CYS A 357 2.92 -19.10 15.22
N TYR A 358 3.02 -17.78 15.29
CA TYR A 358 4.24 -16.97 15.13
C TYR A 358 4.21 -15.73 16.05
N SER A 359 5.31 -14.97 16.19
CA SER A 359 5.50 -13.93 17.23
C SER A 359 5.92 -12.52 16.72
N GLY A 360 5.21 -11.42 17.11
CA GLY A 360 5.57 -9.99 16.89
C GLY A 360 4.39 -8.95 16.69
N ASP A 361 4.64 -7.61 16.83
CA ASP A 361 3.65 -6.51 17.21
C ASP A 361 3.34 -5.30 16.20
N MET A 362 2.43 -4.28 16.50
CA MET A 362 1.42 -3.53 15.56
C MET A 362 1.15 -1.90 15.50
N LEU A 363 -0.08 -1.29 15.16
CA LEU A 363 -0.41 0.09 14.45
C LEU A 363 -1.60 1.19 14.85
N VAL A 364 -2.23 2.08 13.95
CA VAL A 364 -2.83 3.56 14.12
C VAL A 364 -4.11 4.16 13.26
N CYS A 365 -4.80 5.37 13.48
CA CYS A 365 -6.00 6.06 12.72
C CYS A 365 -6.43 7.67 12.78
N THR A 366 -7.70 8.23 12.48
CA THR A 366 -8.12 9.73 12.10
C THR A 366 -9.55 10.56 12.37
N PHE A 367 -10.16 11.54 11.55
CA PHE A 367 -10.86 12.95 11.82
C PHE A 367 -12.18 13.58 10.99
N PHE A 368 -12.82 14.86 11.13
CA PHE A 368 -13.87 15.67 10.24
C PHE A 368 -14.14 17.38 10.71
N LEU A 369 -14.84 18.68 10.38
CA LEU A 369 -15.95 19.70 9.56
C LEU A 369 -17.37 20.29 10.17
N PHE A 370 -18.05 21.38 9.61
CA PHE A 370 -19.41 22.08 9.85
C PHE A 370 -19.96 22.93 8.60
N ASN A 371 -20.97 23.88 8.41
CA ASN A 371 -22.35 24.43 8.82
C ASN A 371 -22.59 25.71 9.79
N PRO A 372 -23.67 26.63 9.74
CA PRO A 372 -23.69 28.02 10.33
C PRO A 372 -23.90 28.39 11.83
N ASN A 373 -24.87 27.81 12.55
CA ASN A 373 -24.89 27.81 14.03
C ASN A 373 -24.20 26.55 14.57
N LYS A 374 -24.01 25.53 13.71
CA LYS A 374 -22.76 24.74 13.70
C LYS A 374 -21.57 25.71 13.45
N LYS A 375 -20.31 25.27 13.54
CA LYS A 375 -19.15 26.21 13.60
C LYS A 375 -18.37 26.49 12.30
N TYR A 376 -18.89 26.15 11.12
CA TYR A 376 -18.44 26.61 9.78
C TYR A 376 -19.62 27.11 8.95
N ASN A 377 -20.13 28.25 9.39
CA ASN A 377 -20.86 29.13 8.50
C ASN A 377 -20.03 29.50 7.25
N LEU A 378 -20.69 30.20 6.33
CA LEU A 378 -20.04 30.90 5.24
C LEU A 378 -18.83 31.73 5.71
N GLN A 379 -18.91 32.37 6.88
CA GLN A 379 -17.82 33.15 7.46
C GLN A 379 -16.57 32.31 7.73
N TYR A 380 -16.66 31.10 8.28
CA TYR A 380 -15.47 30.24 8.42
C TYR A 380 -14.82 29.95 7.08
N TYR A 381 -15.60 29.60 6.05
CA TYR A 381 -15.02 29.25 4.76
C TYR A 381 -14.30 30.45 4.16
N LEU A 382 -14.87 31.65 4.29
CA LEU A 382 -14.19 32.90 3.96
C LEU A 382 -12.92 33.10 4.82
N ASP A 383 -13.00 32.99 6.15
CA ASP A 383 -11.86 33.10 7.07
C ASP A 383 -10.75 32.05 6.82
N LEU A 384 -11.10 30.89 6.23
CA LEU A 384 -10.15 29.86 5.80
C LEU A 384 -9.53 30.22 4.46
N VAL A 385 -10.34 30.67 3.50
CA VAL A 385 -9.86 31.16 2.19
C VAL A 385 -8.90 32.32 2.39
N ASP A 386 -9.19 33.28 3.27
CA ASP A 386 -8.29 34.39 3.62
C ASP A 386 -6.92 33.88 4.10
N LYS A 387 -6.91 32.82 4.93
CA LYS A 387 -5.66 32.20 5.43
C LYS A 387 -4.92 31.41 4.36
N LEU A 388 -5.64 30.80 3.41
CA LEU A 388 -5.03 30.09 2.29
C LEU A 388 -4.47 31.07 1.25
N VAL A 389 -5.18 32.14 0.92
CA VAL A 389 -4.72 33.23 0.05
C VAL A 389 -3.52 33.95 0.67
N ALA A 390 -3.50 34.15 1.99
CA ALA A 390 -2.32 34.63 2.72
C ALA A 390 -1.14 33.62 2.78
N LEU A 391 -1.31 32.40 2.26
CA LEU A 391 -0.26 31.39 2.02
C LEU A 391 0.05 31.22 0.52
N ASP A 392 -0.40 32.16 -0.33
CA ASP A 392 -0.09 32.25 -1.76
C ASP A 392 -0.60 31.06 -2.60
N ILE A 393 -1.84 30.60 -2.33
CA ILE A 393 -2.47 29.55 -3.16
C ILE A 393 -2.83 30.07 -4.56
N HIS A 394 -2.52 29.25 -5.56
CA HIS A 394 -2.76 29.57 -6.98
C HIS A 394 -4.14 29.11 -7.48
N VAL A 395 -4.77 28.15 -6.78
CA VAL A 395 -6.13 27.62 -7.05
C VAL A 395 -6.76 27.22 -5.71
N LEU A 396 -8.03 27.56 -5.50
CA LEU A 396 -8.83 27.12 -4.35
C LEU A 396 -9.63 25.85 -4.68
N GLY A 397 -9.25 24.73 -4.07
CA GLY A 397 -10.02 23.49 -4.13
C GLY A 397 -11.06 23.40 -3.00
N ILE A 398 -12.35 23.32 -3.35
CA ILE A 398 -13.47 23.11 -2.44
C ILE A 398 -13.96 21.66 -2.58
N LYS A 399 -13.98 20.90 -1.48
CA LYS A 399 -14.14 19.44 -1.54
C LYS A 399 -15.22 18.89 -0.62
N ASP A 400 -16.32 18.48 -1.23
CA ASP A 400 -17.45 17.78 -0.61
C ASP A 400 -17.41 16.28 -0.97
N MET A 401 -16.91 15.45 -0.05
CA MET A 401 -16.85 14.00 -0.24
C MET A 401 -18.19 13.27 -0.04
N ALA A 402 -19.23 13.97 0.43
CA ALA A 402 -20.51 13.36 0.82
C ALA A 402 -21.65 13.66 -0.15
N GLY A 403 -21.60 14.77 -0.89
CA GLY A 403 -22.74 15.27 -1.65
C GLY A 403 -23.67 16.12 -0.79
N VAL A 404 -23.13 16.78 0.24
CA VAL A 404 -23.87 17.66 1.15
C VAL A 404 -23.97 19.10 0.65
N LEU A 405 -23.20 19.47 -0.39
CA LEU A 405 -23.22 20.79 -1.00
C LEU A 405 -24.49 20.97 -1.87
N LYS A 406 -25.57 21.47 -1.26
CA LYS A 406 -26.85 21.76 -1.93
C LYS A 406 -26.70 22.90 -2.96
N PRO A 407 -27.47 22.92 -4.07
CA PRO A 407 -27.29 23.92 -5.14
C PRO A 407 -27.33 25.38 -4.68
N HIS A 408 -28.27 25.74 -3.80
CA HIS A 408 -28.34 27.10 -3.26
C HIS A 408 -27.16 27.45 -2.34
N ALA A 409 -26.64 26.48 -1.58
CA ALA A 409 -25.47 26.66 -0.73
C ALA A 409 -24.18 26.78 -1.55
N ALA A 410 -24.08 26.03 -2.66
CA ALA A 410 -23.05 26.22 -3.69
C ALA A 410 -23.07 27.67 -4.22
N THR A 411 -24.23 28.17 -4.69
CA THR A 411 -24.32 29.53 -5.21
C THR A 411 -23.88 30.59 -4.20
N LEU A 412 -24.28 30.46 -2.92
CA LEU A 412 -23.87 31.39 -1.86
C LEU A 412 -22.38 31.30 -1.52
N LEU A 413 -21.82 30.10 -1.39
CA LEU A 413 -20.41 29.90 -1.03
C LEU A 413 -19.47 30.36 -2.14
N ILE A 414 -19.70 29.87 -3.37
CA ILE A 414 -18.85 30.18 -4.52
C ILE A 414 -18.99 31.66 -4.88
N GLY A 415 -20.21 32.20 -4.89
CA GLY A 415 -20.47 33.60 -5.20
C GLY A 415 -19.79 34.56 -4.22
N ALA A 416 -19.86 34.30 -2.91
CA ALA A 416 -19.19 35.13 -1.90
C ALA A 416 -17.66 35.05 -1.95
N ILE A 417 -17.10 33.89 -2.33
CA ILE A 417 -15.65 33.75 -2.56
C ILE A 417 -15.24 34.53 -3.82
N ARG A 418 -15.98 34.39 -4.93
CA ARG A 418 -15.73 35.11 -6.19
C ARG A 418 -15.90 36.63 -6.05
N GLU A 419 -16.86 37.10 -5.27
CA GLU A 419 -17.05 38.53 -4.98
C GLU A 419 -15.86 39.10 -4.19
N LYS A 420 -15.34 38.34 -3.22
CA LYS A 420 -14.20 38.76 -2.37
C LYS A 420 -12.84 38.62 -3.05
N TYR A 421 -12.69 37.61 -3.93
CA TYR A 421 -11.48 37.29 -4.67
C TYR A 421 -11.82 37.07 -6.15
N PRO A 422 -12.02 38.14 -6.95
CA PRO A 422 -12.48 38.04 -8.34
C PRO A 422 -11.60 37.16 -9.23
N ASP A 423 -10.29 37.20 -9.02
CA ASP A 423 -9.29 36.57 -9.90
C ASP A 423 -8.80 35.19 -9.41
N LEU A 424 -9.21 34.74 -8.21
CA LEU A 424 -8.78 33.45 -7.63
C LEU A 424 -9.50 32.29 -8.32
N PRO A 425 -8.81 31.30 -8.93
CA PRO A 425 -9.48 30.16 -9.54
C PRO A 425 -10.11 29.23 -8.50
N ILE A 426 -11.34 28.77 -8.74
CA ILE A 426 -12.15 27.94 -7.82
C ILE A 426 -12.53 26.62 -8.50
N HIS A 427 -12.06 25.50 -7.94
CA HIS A 427 -12.38 24.14 -8.37
C HIS A 427 -13.23 23.43 -7.30
N VAL A 428 -14.40 22.89 -7.70
CA VAL A 428 -15.35 22.25 -6.77
C VAL A 428 -15.50 20.74 -7.05
N HIS A 429 -15.33 19.95 -6.01
CA HIS A 429 -15.57 18.51 -6.00
C HIS A 429 -16.82 18.17 -5.17
N THR A 430 -17.74 17.37 -5.71
CA THR A 430 -18.87 16.78 -4.98
C THR A 430 -19.04 15.29 -5.29
N HIS A 431 -19.73 14.56 -4.42
CA HIS A 431 -20.32 13.24 -4.73
C HIS A 431 -21.83 13.40 -4.97
N ASP A 432 -22.42 12.55 -5.81
CA ASP A 432 -23.83 12.62 -6.19
C ASP A 432 -24.73 11.71 -5.34
N SER A 433 -24.40 11.59 -4.05
CA SER A 433 -25.03 10.63 -3.12
C SER A 433 -26.54 10.87 -3.00
N ALA A 434 -26.96 12.14 -2.99
CA ALA A 434 -28.37 12.54 -2.96
C ALA A 434 -29.06 12.61 -4.34
N GLY A 435 -28.35 12.39 -5.44
CA GLY A 435 -28.89 12.54 -6.81
C GLY A 435 -29.13 14.01 -7.23
N THR A 436 -28.52 14.96 -6.53
CA THR A 436 -28.63 16.41 -6.78
C THR A 436 -27.31 17.06 -7.20
N GLY A 437 -26.22 16.31 -7.25
CA GLY A 437 -24.86 16.81 -7.49
C GLY A 437 -24.71 17.47 -8.85
N VAL A 438 -25.43 17.00 -9.88
CA VAL A 438 -25.52 17.66 -11.20
C VAL A 438 -25.99 19.11 -11.03
N ALA A 439 -27.11 19.31 -10.33
CA ALA A 439 -27.65 20.64 -10.07
C ALA A 439 -26.72 21.48 -9.17
N SER A 440 -25.98 20.85 -8.26
CA SER A 440 -25.00 21.54 -7.40
C SER A 440 -23.78 22.03 -8.17
N MET A 441 -23.24 21.23 -9.09
CA MET A 441 -22.11 21.64 -9.94
C MET A 441 -22.54 22.71 -10.95
N VAL A 442 -23.72 22.59 -11.55
CA VAL A 442 -24.34 23.65 -12.38
C VAL A 442 -24.53 24.95 -11.58
N ALA A 443 -24.88 24.88 -10.30
CA ALA A 443 -25.04 26.03 -9.42
C ALA A 443 -23.70 26.61 -8.92
N CYS A 444 -22.63 25.83 -8.87
CA CYS A 444 -21.26 26.31 -8.66
C CYS A 444 -20.77 27.09 -9.88
N ALA A 445 -20.88 26.51 -11.09
CA ALA A 445 -20.47 27.16 -12.33
C ALA A 445 -21.21 28.50 -12.53
N LYS A 446 -22.53 28.52 -12.32
CA LYS A 446 -23.37 29.74 -12.39
C LYS A 446 -23.07 30.79 -11.31
N ALA A 447 -22.27 30.45 -10.30
CA ALA A 447 -21.80 31.37 -9.26
C ALA A 447 -20.30 31.73 -9.42
N GLY A 448 -19.64 31.30 -10.50
CA GLY A 448 -18.25 31.59 -10.79
C GLY A 448 -17.25 30.57 -10.24
N ALA A 449 -17.58 29.28 -10.23
CA ALA A 449 -16.56 28.22 -10.15
C ALA A 449 -16.04 27.88 -11.56
N ASP A 450 -14.72 27.82 -11.72
CA ASP A 450 -14.06 27.62 -13.02
C ASP A 450 -13.94 26.14 -13.41
N ALA A 451 -13.98 25.24 -12.42
CA ALA A 451 -13.93 23.81 -12.61
C ALA A 451 -14.86 23.05 -11.65
N VAL A 452 -15.46 21.96 -12.13
CA VAL A 452 -16.32 21.06 -11.35
C VAL A 452 -16.03 19.60 -11.67
N ASP A 453 -15.98 18.73 -10.66
CA ASP A 453 -15.76 17.29 -10.85
C ASP A 453 -17.03 16.55 -11.26
N ALA A 454 -16.88 15.62 -12.22
CA ALA A 454 -17.95 14.81 -12.79
C ALA A 454 -17.42 13.44 -13.25
N ALA A 455 -18.31 12.45 -13.44
CA ALA A 455 -18.00 11.10 -13.90
C ALA A 455 -18.81 10.70 -15.15
N THR A 456 -18.27 9.76 -15.91
CA THR A 456 -18.98 9.09 -17.02
C THR A 456 -20.24 8.40 -16.49
N ASP A 457 -21.34 8.46 -17.24
CA ASP A 457 -22.69 8.18 -16.74
C ASP A 457 -22.83 6.81 -16.04
N SER A 458 -22.32 5.74 -16.65
CA SER A 458 -22.32 4.36 -16.11
C SER A 458 -21.46 4.17 -14.86
N LEU A 459 -20.60 5.14 -14.50
CA LEU A 459 -19.86 5.18 -13.23
C LEU A 459 -20.19 6.43 -12.40
N SER A 460 -21.25 7.16 -12.75
CA SER A 460 -21.71 8.36 -12.05
C SER A 460 -22.86 8.05 -11.08
N GLY A 461 -23.23 9.05 -10.28
CA GLY A 461 -24.37 8.94 -9.37
C GLY A 461 -24.06 8.16 -8.09
N MET A 462 -25.00 8.20 -7.14
CA MET A 462 -24.87 7.52 -5.84
C MET A 462 -23.53 7.89 -5.18
N THR A 463 -22.73 6.92 -4.76
CA THR A 463 -21.46 7.16 -4.06
C THR A 463 -20.32 7.68 -4.95
N SER A 464 -20.58 8.01 -6.22
CA SER A 464 -19.62 8.54 -7.21
C SER A 464 -19.88 10.02 -7.52
N GLN A 465 -19.10 10.63 -8.42
CA GLN A 465 -19.31 11.99 -8.93
C GLN A 465 -20.57 12.09 -9.83
N PRO A 466 -21.11 13.30 -10.10
CA PRO A 466 -22.31 13.48 -10.93
C PRO A 466 -22.06 13.19 -12.42
N SER A 467 -23.11 12.87 -13.18
CA SER A 467 -23.02 12.57 -14.63
C SER A 467 -22.49 13.76 -15.45
N ILE A 468 -21.48 13.51 -16.28
CA ILE A 468 -20.96 14.47 -17.26
C ILE A 468 -22.06 14.85 -18.26
N ASN A 469 -22.74 13.88 -18.91
CA ASN A 469 -23.77 14.22 -19.90
C ASN A 469 -24.93 15.02 -19.29
N ALA A 470 -25.30 14.77 -18.04
CA ALA A 470 -26.35 15.51 -17.36
C ALA A 470 -25.93 16.96 -17.04
N ILE A 471 -24.66 17.20 -16.69
CA ILE A 471 -24.12 18.56 -16.52
C ILE A 471 -24.08 19.29 -17.88
N LEU A 472 -23.58 18.64 -18.94
CA LEU A 472 -23.54 19.20 -20.29
C LEU A 472 -24.94 19.62 -20.77
N ALA A 473 -25.92 18.71 -20.73
CA ALA A 473 -27.30 19.02 -21.10
C ALA A 473 -28.00 20.04 -20.19
N SER A 474 -27.42 20.37 -19.02
CA SER A 474 -27.90 21.42 -18.11
C SER A 474 -27.24 22.80 -18.32
N LEU A 475 -26.20 22.85 -19.15
CA LEU A 475 -25.42 24.04 -19.53
C LEU A 475 -25.45 24.32 -21.04
N GLU A 476 -25.93 23.37 -21.85
CA GLU A 476 -26.07 23.44 -23.31
C GLU A 476 -26.69 24.77 -23.77
N GLY A 477 -25.97 25.51 -24.60
CA GLY A 477 -26.42 26.80 -25.14
C GLY A 477 -26.42 27.97 -24.15
N SER A 478 -25.75 27.84 -23.00
CA SER A 478 -25.43 28.95 -22.09
C SER A 478 -23.95 29.35 -22.17
N ASP A 479 -23.61 30.55 -21.70
CA ASP A 479 -22.22 31.06 -21.67
C ASP A 479 -21.27 30.24 -20.75
N LEU A 480 -21.78 29.18 -20.13
CA LEU A 480 -21.07 28.25 -19.22
C LEU A 480 -20.99 26.83 -19.78
N ASP A 481 -21.35 26.61 -21.05
CA ASP A 481 -21.13 25.35 -21.76
C ASP A 481 -19.61 25.09 -21.90
N PRO A 482 -19.06 23.98 -21.35
CA PRO A 482 -17.63 23.68 -21.43
C PRO A 482 -17.17 23.17 -22.80
N GLY A 483 -18.06 23.09 -23.80
CA GLY A 483 -17.73 22.72 -25.18
C GLY A 483 -17.41 21.24 -25.38
N LEU A 484 -17.76 20.35 -24.44
CA LEU A 484 -17.53 18.91 -24.57
C LEU A 484 -18.65 18.27 -25.37
N ASN A 485 -18.33 17.65 -26.51
CA ASN A 485 -19.29 16.97 -27.38
C ASN A 485 -20.01 15.81 -26.66
N PRO A 486 -21.33 15.90 -26.39
CA PRO A 486 -22.05 14.88 -25.62
C PRO A 486 -22.12 13.49 -26.29
N ALA A 487 -22.01 13.43 -27.63
CA ALA A 487 -21.98 12.15 -28.34
C ALA A 487 -20.68 11.38 -28.06
N HIS A 488 -19.55 12.08 -27.94
CA HIS A 488 -18.26 11.47 -27.58
C HIS A 488 -18.26 10.96 -26.12
N VAL A 489 -18.87 11.71 -25.19
CA VAL A 489 -19.01 11.26 -23.79
C VAL A 489 -19.85 9.97 -23.71
N ARG A 490 -21.00 9.90 -24.42
CA ARG A 490 -21.81 8.67 -24.49
C ARG A 490 -21.09 7.48 -25.14
N ALA A 491 -20.23 7.73 -26.13
CA ALA A 491 -19.42 6.68 -26.75
C ALA A 491 -18.38 6.11 -25.76
N LEU A 492 -17.70 6.96 -24.98
CA LEU A 492 -16.80 6.53 -23.91
C LEU A 492 -17.52 5.75 -22.81
N ASP A 493 -18.73 6.18 -22.44
CA ASP A 493 -19.51 5.52 -21.39
C ASP A 493 -19.88 4.07 -21.72
N THR A 494 -20.05 3.76 -23.01
CA THR A 494 -20.34 2.40 -23.48
C THR A 494 -19.28 1.40 -23.02
N TYR A 495 -17.99 1.77 -23.02
CA TYR A 495 -16.92 0.92 -22.47
C TYR A 495 -17.07 0.70 -20.96
N TRP A 496 -17.33 1.76 -20.21
CA TRP A 496 -17.45 1.71 -18.75
C TRP A 496 -18.69 0.93 -18.30
N SER A 497 -19.78 0.96 -19.06
CA SER A 497 -20.96 0.10 -18.84
C SER A 497 -20.60 -1.39 -18.85
N GLN A 498 -19.77 -1.83 -19.80
CA GLN A 498 -19.36 -3.22 -19.95
C GLN A 498 -18.32 -3.61 -18.89
N LEU A 499 -17.37 -2.70 -18.58
CA LEU A 499 -16.40 -2.95 -17.52
C LEU A 499 -17.08 -3.07 -16.15
N ARG A 500 -18.07 -2.23 -15.85
CA ARG A 500 -18.86 -2.27 -14.60
C ARG A 500 -19.51 -3.64 -14.39
N LEU A 501 -20.12 -4.22 -15.43
CA LEU A 501 -20.72 -5.56 -15.36
C LEU A 501 -19.70 -6.65 -14.93
N LEU A 502 -18.44 -6.56 -15.35
CA LEU A 502 -17.37 -7.49 -14.93
C LEU A 502 -17.00 -7.36 -13.46
N TYR A 503 -17.24 -6.19 -12.84
CA TYR A 503 -17.04 -5.92 -11.42
C TYR A 503 -18.35 -5.96 -10.60
N SER A 504 -19.48 -6.36 -11.20
CA SER A 504 -20.78 -6.45 -10.52
C SER A 504 -20.80 -7.26 -9.21
N PRO A 505 -19.96 -8.30 -8.96
CA PRO A 505 -19.86 -8.95 -7.64
C PRO A 505 -19.25 -8.06 -6.53
N PHE A 506 -18.63 -6.94 -6.89
CA PHE A 506 -18.00 -5.97 -6.00
C PHE A 506 -18.75 -4.63 -5.90
N GLU A 507 -19.84 -4.46 -6.66
CA GLU A 507 -20.68 -3.28 -6.54
C GLU A 507 -21.37 -3.24 -5.18
N ALA A 508 -21.32 -2.10 -4.50
CA ALA A 508 -22.22 -1.84 -3.38
C ALA A 508 -23.65 -1.81 -3.93
N HIS A 509 -24.52 -2.68 -3.42
CA HIS A 509 -25.89 -2.93 -3.93
C HIS A 509 -26.89 -1.79 -3.63
N LEU A 510 -26.48 -0.54 -3.83
CA LEU A 510 -27.35 0.64 -3.84
C LEU A 510 -28.15 0.65 -5.14
N ALA A 511 -29.47 0.70 -5.03
CA ALA A 511 -30.40 0.69 -6.18
C ALA A 511 -30.78 2.10 -6.67
N GLY A 512 -30.20 3.15 -6.09
CA GLY A 512 -30.50 4.55 -6.38
C GLY A 512 -29.87 5.51 -5.37
N PRO A 513 -30.13 6.82 -5.49
CA PRO A 513 -29.62 7.84 -4.57
C PRO A 513 -30.11 7.68 -3.13
N ASP A 514 -29.32 8.17 -2.18
CA ASP A 514 -29.58 8.15 -0.75
C ASP A 514 -29.71 9.60 -0.20
N PRO A 515 -30.93 10.18 -0.17
CA PRO A 515 -31.13 11.57 0.25
C PRO A 515 -30.88 11.79 1.75
N GLU A 516 -30.81 10.74 2.56
CA GLU A 516 -30.47 10.82 3.99
C GLU A 516 -29.02 11.27 4.21
N VAL A 517 -28.18 11.32 3.16
CA VAL A 517 -26.82 11.89 3.23
C VAL A 517 -26.80 13.36 3.65
N TYR A 518 -27.93 14.08 3.52
CA TYR A 518 -28.08 15.43 4.07
C TYR A 518 -28.35 15.50 5.58
N GLU A 519 -28.61 14.36 6.21
CA GLU A 519 -28.67 14.18 7.66
C GLU A 519 -27.35 13.58 8.13
N HIS A 520 -26.96 12.41 7.61
CA HIS A 520 -25.80 11.67 8.10
C HIS A 520 -24.43 12.10 7.53
N GLU A 521 -24.38 12.85 6.43
CA GLU A 521 -23.14 13.41 5.86
C GLU A 521 -22.00 12.35 5.68
N ILE A 522 -22.36 11.10 5.34
CA ILE A 522 -21.40 9.99 5.13
C ILE A 522 -20.80 10.13 3.72
N PRO A 523 -19.47 10.04 3.53
CA PRO A 523 -18.88 10.18 2.21
C PRO A 523 -19.06 8.91 1.40
N GLY A 524 -19.23 9.03 0.08
CA GLY A 524 -19.64 7.89 -0.76
C GLY A 524 -18.77 6.64 -0.59
N GLY A 525 -17.44 6.82 -0.60
CA GLY A 525 -16.47 5.73 -0.39
C GLY A 525 -16.39 5.17 1.04
N GLN A 526 -16.95 5.87 2.05
CA GLN A 526 -17.14 5.29 3.38
C GLN A 526 -18.50 4.60 3.49
N LEU A 527 -19.54 5.10 2.80
CA LEU A 527 -20.87 4.50 2.81
C LEU A 527 -20.82 3.04 2.31
N THR A 528 -20.16 2.81 1.16
CA THR A 528 -19.96 1.46 0.61
C THR A 528 -19.17 0.55 1.55
N ASN A 529 -18.04 1.04 2.07
CA ASN A 529 -17.23 0.31 3.05
C ASN A 529 -18.02 0.00 4.33
N MET A 530 -18.84 0.92 4.82
CA MET A 530 -19.70 0.73 5.99
C MET A 530 -20.84 -0.24 5.74
N MET A 531 -21.38 -0.34 4.52
CA MET A 531 -22.37 -1.37 4.18
C MET A 531 -21.76 -2.77 4.26
N PHE A 532 -20.60 -2.98 3.64
CA PHE A 532 -19.89 -4.27 3.69
C PHE A 532 -19.41 -4.60 5.11
N GLN A 533 -18.91 -3.61 5.86
CA GLN A 533 -18.62 -3.77 7.28
C GLN A 533 -19.88 -4.15 8.05
N ALA A 534 -20.96 -3.38 7.99
CA ALA A 534 -22.20 -3.67 8.72
C ALA A 534 -22.74 -5.07 8.42
N GLN A 535 -22.68 -5.54 7.17
CA GLN A 535 -22.98 -6.92 6.81
C GLN A 535 -22.06 -7.94 7.51
N GLN A 536 -20.73 -7.79 7.41
CA GLN A 536 -19.76 -8.63 8.13
C GLN A 536 -19.93 -8.55 9.67
N LEU A 537 -20.37 -7.40 10.18
CA LEU A 537 -20.59 -7.16 11.59
C LEU A 537 -21.89 -7.81 12.09
N GLY A 538 -22.76 -8.29 11.21
CA GLY A 538 -24.10 -8.80 11.55
C GLY A 538 -25.16 -7.70 11.71
N LEU A 539 -24.77 -6.44 11.52
CA LEU A 539 -25.63 -5.24 11.55
C LEU A 539 -26.35 -4.98 10.22
N GLY A 540 -26.23 -5.87 9.22
CA GLY A 540 -26.81 -5.67 7.88
C GLY A 540 -28.33 -5.45 7.87
N THR A 541 -29.06 -6.03 8.84
CA THR A 541 -30.50 -5.78 9.06
C THR A 541 -30.78 -4.50 9.87
N GLN A 542 -29.76 -3.94 10.52
CA GLN A 542 -29.77 -2.70 11.30
C GLN A 542 -29.08 -1.55 10.55
N TRP A 543 -29.04 -1.61 9.21
CA TRP A 543 -28.34 -0.61 8.39
C TRP A 543 -28.90 0.81 8.57
N ALA A 544 -30.22 0.97 8.64
CA ALA A 544 -30.85 2.26 8.90
C ALA A 544 -30.46 2.84 10.28
N GLU A 545 -30.42 2.00 11.32
CA GLU A 545 -29.92 2.39 12.65
C GLU A 545 -28.44 2.80 12.60
N THR A 546 -27.65 2.11 11.77
CA THR A 546 -26.21 2.38 11.57
C THR A 546 -25.96 3.70 10.85
N LYS A 547 -26.80 4.07 9.88
CA LYS A 547 -26.76 5.41 9.26
C LYS A 547 -27.15 6.49 10.27
N LYS A 548 -28.26 6.34 11.01
CA LYS A 548 -28.72 7.33 12.00
C LYS A 548 -27.72 7.52 13.15
N ALA A 549 -27.02 6.45 13.57
CA ALA A 549 -25.96 6.54 14.57
C ALA A 549 -24.72 7.34 14.10
N TYR A 550 -24.52 7.53 12.79
CA TYR A 550 -23.41 8.32 12.25
C TYR A 550 -23.59 9.82 12.51
N GLU A 551 -24.83 10.31 12.53
CA GLU A 551 -25.17 11.67 12.95
C GLU A 551 -24.83 11.89 14.42
N HIS A 552 -25.28 10.97 15.26
CA HIS A 552 -25.02 11.03 16.69
C HIS A 552 -23.52 10.92 17.00
N ALA A 553 -22.80 10.03 16.29
CA ALA A 553 -21.34 9.90 16.37
C ALA A 553 -20.60 11.16 15.89
N ASN A 554 -21.09 11.83 14.86
CA ASN A 554 -20.57 13.10 14.37
C ASN A 554 -20.70 14.19 15.44
N ASP A 555 -21.91 14.40 15.95
CA ASP A 555 -22.22 15.45 16.93
C ASP A 555 -21.49 15.21 18.26
N LEU A 556 -21.32 13.94 18.65
CA LEU A 556 -20.48 13.55 19.77
C LEU A 556 -19.03 14.02 19.61
N LEU A 557 -18.41 13.71 18.47
CA LEU A 557 -17.02 14.05 18.18
C LEU A 557 -16.80 15.55 17.88
N GLY A 558 -17.84 16.35 18.08
CA GLY A 558 -17.80 17.80 18.02
C GLY A 558 -18.25 18.38 16.69
N ASP A 559 -18.95 17.57 15.85
CA ASP A 559 -19.42 17.78 14.46
C ASP A 559 -18.27 18.01 13.46
N ILE A 560 -18.15 17.25 12.34
CA ILE A 560 -16.84 17.02 11.64
C ILE A 560 -16.93 16.93 9.99
N VAL A 561 -16.10 17.02 8.80
CA VAL A 561 -14.69 17.14 7.94
C VAL A 561 -14.30 15.95 7.09
N LYS A 562 -15.28 15.58 6.32
CA LYS A 562 -15.60 14.16 6.09
C LYS A 562 -14.58 13.73 4.92
N VAL A 563 -13.28 13.49 5.11
CA VAL A 563 -12.38 13.09 3.99
C VAL A 563 -11.24 12.13 4.38
N THR A 564 -11.40 10.83 4.03
CA THR A 564 -10.50 9.66 4.23
C THR A 564 -9.00 9.97 4.42
N PRO A 565 -8.28 9.37 5.40
CA PRO A 565 -8.61 8.21 6.27
C PRO A 565 -9.71 8.48 7.30
N THR A 566 -10.13 9.74 7.36
CA THR A 566 -10.74 10.42 8.50
C THR A 566 -12.19 10.00 8.74
N SER A 567 -12.96 9.80 7.66
CA SER A 567 -14.33 9.24 7.60
C SER A 567 -14.62 8.07 8.51
N LYS A 568 -13.60 7.22 8.62
CA LYS A 568 -13.67 5.92 9.24
C LYS A 568 -14.05 6.04 10.70
N VAL A 569 -13.65 7.11 11.37
CA VAL A 569 -13.72 7.21 12.82
C VAL A 569 -15.12 7.54 13.34
N VAL A 570 -15.87 8.32 12.57
CA VAL A 570 -17.32 8.48 12.80
C VAL A 570 -18.06 7.19 12.45
N GLY A 571 -17.59 6.45 11.44
CA GLY A 571 -18.14 5.14 11.07
C GLY A 571 -17.91 4.06 12.13
N ASP A 572 -16.69 3.97 12.65
CA ASP A 572 -16.27 3.08 13.73
C ASP A 572 -17.09 3.41 14.99
N LEU A 573 -17.28 4.70 15.33
CA LEU A 573 -18.12 5.12 16.45
C LEU A 573 -19.62 4.83 16.22
N ALA A 574 -20.15 5.04 15.01
CA ALA A 574 -21.54 4.74 14.67
C ALA A 574 -21.84 3.24 14.79
N GLN A 575 -20.98 2.40 14.22
CA GLN A 575 -21.09 0.93 14.32
C GLN A 575 -20.92 0.46 15.77
N PHE A 576 -20.03 1.09 16.55
CA PHE A 576 -19.89 0.84 17.99
C PHE A 576 -21.16 1.21 18.77
N MET A 577 -21.77 2.38 18.49
CA MET A 577 -23.02 2.82 19.13
C MET A 577 -24.18 1.87 18.84
N VAL A 578 -24.38 1.44 17.59
CA VAL A 578 -25.45 0.46 17.27
C VAL A 578 -25.17 -0.91 17.86
N SER A 579 -23.93 -1.42 17.75
CA SER A 579 -23.54 -2.71 18.33
C SER A 579 -23.82 -2.78 19.83
N ASN A 580 -23.62 -1.67 20.54
CA ASN A 580 -23.80 -1.56 21.99
C ASN A 580 -25.16 -0.93 22.40
N LYS A 581 -26.02 -0.58 21.43
CA LYS A 581 -27.32 0.09 21.61
C LYS A 581 -27.26 1.36 22.47
N LEU A 582 -26.25 2.20 22.23
CA LEU A 582 -25.98 3.43 22.98
C LEU A 582 -26.67 4.64 22.34
N SER A 583 -27.34 5.45 23.15
CA SER A 583 -27.73 6.82 22.79
C SER A 583 -26.50 7.75 22.77
N PRO A 584 -26.51 8.92 22.09
CA PRO A 584 -25.45 9.91 22.28
C PRO A 584 -25.35 10.41 23.73
N GLU A 585 -26.45 10.36 24.49
CA GLU A 585 -26.50 10.69 25.91
C GLU A 585 -25.73 9.65 26.75
N ASP A 586 -25.88 8.35 26.46
CA ASP A 586 -25.03 7.29 27.03
C ASP A 586 -23.55 7.56 26.75
N VAL A 587 -23.21 7.96 25.51
CA VAL A 587 -21.81 8.15 25.12
C VAL A 587 -21.17 9.33 25.85
N LYS A 588 -21.91 10.43 26.05
CA LYS A 588 -21.46 11.57 26.87
C LYS A 588 -21.36 11.19 28.35
N ALA A 589 -22.44 10.67 28.93
CA ALA A 589 -22.51 10.37 30.37
C ALA A 589 -21.54 9.28 30.82
N ARG A 590 -21.13 8.37 29.91
CA ARG A 590 -20.29 7.21 30.23
C ARG A 590 -18.96 7.20 29.47
N ALA A 591 -18.53 8.35 28.94
CA ALA A 591 -17.27 8.52 28.22
C ALA A 591 -16.06 7.97 29.00
N GLY A 592 -15.99 8.24 30.31
CA GLY A 592 -14.97 7.73 31.23
C GLY A 592 -14.95 6.21 31.43
N GLU A 593 -15.94 5.50 30.87
CA GLU A 593 -16.10 4.05 30.99
C GLU A 593 -16.21 3.31 29.65
N LEU A 594 -16.58 4.00 28.57
CA LEU A 594 -16.85 3.40 27.25
C LEU A 594 -15.53 3.21 26.51
N ASP A 595 -15.24 1.97 26.14
CA ASP A 595 -14.00 1.60 25.47
C ASP A 595 -14.15 1.88 23.96
N PHE A 596 -14.02 3.17 23.63
CA PHE A 596 -14.13 3.69 22.26
C PHE A 596 -13.18 2.97 21.28
N PRO A 597 -13.55 2.83 20.00
CA PRO A 597 -12.64 2.34 18.96
C PRO A 597 -11.31 3.11 18.99
N GLY A 598 -10.19 2.41 18.82
CA GLY A 598 -8.85 3.02 18.93
C GLY A 598 -8.67 4.23 18.00
N SER A 599 -9.35 4.21 16.86
CA SER A 599 -9.37 5.31 15.91
C SER A 599 -10.01 6.60 16.44
N VAL A 600 -11.05 6.47 17.26
CA VAL A 600 -11.70 7.58 17.97
C VAL A 600 -10.77 8.13 19.04
N LEU A 601 -10.09 7.25 19.78
CA LEU A 601 -9.17 7.65 20.83
C LEU A 601 -7.96 8.41 20.26
N GLU A 602 -7.38 7.96 19.15
CA GLU A 602 -6.27 8.68 18.52
C GLU A 602 -6.66 10.08 18.01
N PHE A 603 -7.89 10.25 17.50
CA PHE A 603 -8.43 11.57 17.19
C PHE A 603 -8.51 12.45 18.42
N LEU A 604 -9.14 11.95 19.48
CA LEU A 604 -9.25 12.69 20.73
C LEU A 604 -7.86 12.98 21.35
N GLU A 605 -6.83 12.15 21.13
CA GLU A 605 -5.44 12.48 21.53
C GLU A 605 -4.89 13.70 20.75
N GLY A 606 -5.33 13.96 19.51
CA GLY A 606 -4.85 15.05 18.66
C GLY A 606 -3.93 14.62 17.51
N MET A 607 -3.86 13.32 17.19
CA MET A 607 -2.85 12.77 16.26
C MET A 607 -2.99 13.19 14.78
N MET A 608 -4.09 13.84 14.37
CA MET A 608 -4.25 14.45 13.03
C MET A 608 -4.09 15.98 13.04
N GLY A 609 -3.76 16.57 14.19
CA GLY A 609 -3.95 18.00 14.44
C GLY A 609 -5.31 18.29 15.08
N GLN A 610 -5.68 19.57 15.12
CA GLN A 610 -6.83 20.07 15.89
C GLN A 610 -8.08 20.21 15.01
N PRO A 611 -9.26 19.74 15.44
CA PRO A 611 -10.52 20.16 14.84
C PRO A 611 -10.80 21.64 15.18
N PHE A 612 -11.49 22.34 14.28
CA PHE A 612 -11.81 23.75 14.50
C PHE A 612 -12.79 23.95 15.67
N GLY A 613 -12.62 25.07 16.38
CA GLY A 613 -13.33 25.34 17.63
C GLY A 613 -13.05 24.31 18.72
N GLY A 614 -11.92 23.59 18.63
CA GLY A 614 -11.47 22.61 19.61
C GLY A 614 -12.24 21.28 19.61
N PHE A 615 -11.67 20.34 20.36
CA PHE A 615 -12.26 19.04 20.67
C PHE A 615 -13.48 19.18 21.61
N PRO A 616 -14.42 18.22 21.56
CA PRO A 616 -15.52 18.16 22.52
C PRO A 616 -14.99 17.82 23.93
N GLU A 617 -15.23 18.70 24.90
CA GLU A 617 -14.96 18.47 26.32
C GLU A 617 -16.29 18.45 27.10
N PRO A 618 -16.43 17.64 28.16
CA PRO A 618 -15.41 16.79 28.78
C PRO A 618 -15.14 15.46 28.03
N LEU A 619 -15.89 15.16 26.95
CA LEU A 619 -15.79 13.91 26.20
C LEU A 619 -14.34 13.50 25.84
N ARG A 620 -13.48 14.43 25.42
CA ARG A 620 -12.06 14.19 25.16
C ARG A 620 -11.33 13.79 26.45
N SER A 621 -11.44 14.58 27.53
CA SER A 621 -10.86 14.24 28.84
C SER A 621 -11.26 12.84 29.31
N ASP A 622 -12.55 12.55 29.21
CA ASP A 622 -13.16 11.36 29.77
C ASP A 622 -12.87 10.12 28.93
N ALA A 623 -13.02 10.19 27.60
CA ALA A 623 -12.67 9.09 26.70
C ALA A 623 -11.17 8.76 26.75
N LEU A 624 -10.31 9.78 26.90
CA LEU A 624 -8.87 9.59 27.02
C LEU A 624 -8.43 9.06 28.40
N ARG A 625 -9.22 9.27 29.46
CA ARG A 625 -8.93 8.78 30.83
C ARG A 625 -7.51 9.13 31.32
N GLY A 626 -7.01 10.32 30.96
CA GLY A 626 -5.66 10.78 31.30
C GLY A 626 -4.54 10.40 30.32
N ARG A 627 -4.85 9.83 29.15
CA ARG A 627 -3.91 9.79 28.01
C ARG A 627 -3.48 11.20 27.60
N ARG A 628 -2.35 11.28 26.88
CA ARG A 628 -1.79 12.53 26.34
C ARG A 628 -2.83 13.31 25.53
N LYS A 629 -2.80 14.63 25.67
CA LYS A 629 -3.45 15.58 24.77
C LYS A 629 -2.36 16.31 23.99
N LEU A 630 -2.41 16.22 22.67
CA LEU A 630 -1.62 17.03 21.75
C LEU A 630 -2.49 18.20 21.29
N ASP A 631 -2.04 19.42 21.56
CA ASP A 631 -2.76 20.66 21.21
C ASP A 631 -2.01 21.48 20.14
N ALA A 632 -0.95 20.90 19.57
CA ALA A 632 -0.12 21.45 18.50
C ALA A 632 0.06 20.42 17.36
N ARG A 633 0.76 20.78 16.28
CA ARG A 633 1.09 19.85 15.17
C ARG A 633 1.92 18.67 15.71
N PRO A 634 1.45 17.39 15.60
CA PRO A 634 2.12 16.25 16.24
C PRO A 634 3.61 16.08 15.89
N GLY A 635 4.01 16.43 14.66
CA GLY A 635 5.40 16.40 14.21
C GLY A 635 6.36 17.37 14.91
N LEU A 636 5.89 18.24 15.81
CA LEU A 636 6.73 19.08 16.68
C LEU A 636 7.05 18.43 18.03
N SER A 637 6.33 17.36 18.41
CA SER A 637 6.39 16.71 19.72
C SER A 637 6.65 15.19 19.62
N LEU A 638 7.16 14.73 18.47
CA LEU A 638 7.61 13.36 18.27
C LEU A 638 9.14 13.33 18.31
N GLU A 639 9.69 12.34 19.01
CA GLU A 639 11.13 12.05 19.05
C GLU A 639 11.70 11.86 17.62
N PRO A 640 12.97 12.25 17.37
CA PRO A 640 13.62 12.05 16.08
C PRO A 640 13.52 10.59 15.61
N VAL A 641 13.20 10.41 14.33
CA VAL A 641 13.04 9.08 13.74
C VAL A 641 14.38 8.34 13.73
N ASP A 642 14.52 7.35 14.60
CA ASP A 642 15.62 6.39 14.54
C ASP A 642 15.49 5.57 13.23
N PHE A 643 16.25 5.97 12.22
CA PHE A 643 16.30 5.30 10.92
C PHE A 643 16.86 3.87 11.00
N VAL A 644 17.57 3.49 12.07
CA VAL A 644 17.98 2.10 12.32
C VAL A 644 16.80 1.27 12.82
N LYS A 645 16.00 1.81 13.75
CA LYS A 645 14.71 1.22 14.17
C LYS A 645 13.71 1.16 13.01
N VAL A 646 13.52 2.22 12.24
CA VAL A 646 12.63 2.20 11.07
C VAL A 646 13.15 1.25 9.98
N LYS A 647 14.46 1.13 9.75
CA LYS A 647 15.02 0.09 8.87
C LYS A 647 14.78 -1.33 9.40
N ARG A 648 14.75 -1.53 10.73
CA ARG A 648 14.40 -2.80 11.38
C ARG A 648 12.88 -3.07 11.32
N GLU A 649 12.04 -2.05 11.37
CA GLU A 649 10.58 -2.15 11.26
C GLU A 649 10.12 -2.38 9.81
N LEU A 650 10.67 -1.65 8.84
CA LEU A 650 10.52 -1.94 7.41
C LEU A 650 11.10 -3.32 7.03
N GLY A 651 12.04 -3.82 7.83
CA GLY A 651 12.58 -5.19 7.74
C GLY A 651 11.66 -6.28 8.28
N LYS A 652 10.57 -5.96 9.00
CA LYS A 652 9.60 -6.96 9.50
C LYS A 652 8.68 -7.45 8.38
N ASN A 653 9.12 -8.51 7.70
CA ASN A 653 8.27 -9.50 7.01
C ASN A 653 7.04 -8.97 6.25
N GLN A 654 7.25 -8.11 5.24
CA GLN A 654 6.41 -8.27 4.05
C GLN A 654 6.75 -9.64 3.44
N ASN A 655 5.80 -10.57 3.46
CA ASN A 655 6.01 -11.91 2.92
C ASN A 655 6.12 -11.83 1.38
N ARG A 656 7.36 -11.61 0.90
CA ARG A 656 7.68 -11.49 -0.53
C ARG A 656 7.34 -12.78 -1.29
N ALA A 657 7.44 -13.94 -0.64
CA ALA A 657 6.99 -15.21 -1.22
C ALA A 657 5.47 -15.21 -1.41
N GLN A 658 4.67 -14.75 -0.43
CA GLN A 658 3.21 -14.63 -0.59
C GLN A 658 2.82 -13.59 -1.66
N LYS A 659 3.50 -12.45 -1.77
CA LYS A 659 3.27 -11.49 -2.86
C LYS A 659 3.62 -12.08 -4.23
N LEU A 660 4.74 -12.80 -4.33
CA LEU A 660 5.15 -13.49 -5.56
C LEU A 660 4.20 -14.64 -5.92
N LEU A 661 3.75 -15.43 -4.96
CA LEU A 661 2.74 -16.49 -5.14
C LEU A 661 1.38 -15.91 -5.53
N SER A 662 0.99 -14.75 -5.00
CA SER A 662 -0.22 -14.04 -5.42
C SER A 662 -0.12 -13.54 -6.87
N TYR A 663 1.05 -13.05 -7.29
CA TYR A 663 1.29 -12.62 -8.67
C TYR A 663 1.34 -13.81 -9.64
N LEU A 664 2.08 -14.87 -9.30
CA LEU A 664 2.16 -16.09 -10.09
C LEU A 664 0.79 -16.80 -10.15
N GLY A 665 0.01 -16.76 -9.06
CA GLY A 665 -1.36 -17.26 -9.01
C GLY A 665 -2.31 -16.46 -9.90
N ASP A 666 -2.25 -15.12 -9.87
CA ASP A 666 -3.05 -14.28 -10.78
C ASP A 666 -2.70 -14.56 -12.24
N VAL A 667 -1.41 -14.62 -12.60
CA VAL A 667 -0.96 -14.90 -13.97
C VAL A 667 -1.31 -16.33 -14.40
N ALA A 668 -1.28 -17.32 -13.50
CA ALA A 668 -1.62 -18.71 -13.82
C ALA A 668 -3.13 -18.95 -13.96
N VAL A 669 -3.97 -18.21 -13.24
CA VAL A 669 -5.44 -18.35 -13.27
C VAL A 669 -6.07 -17.43 -14.32
N ASN A 670 -5.61 -16.19 -14.44
CA ASN A 670 -6.21 -15.15 -15.28
C ASN A 670 -5.41 -14.86 -16.56
N GLY A 671 -4.28 -15.56 -16.78
CA GLY A 671 -3.36 -15.29 -17.89
C GLY A 671 -2.55 -14.01 -17.72
N SER A 672 -1.75 -13.67 -18.73
CA SER A 672 -1.02 -12.40 -18.73
C SER A 672 -1.95 -11.22 -19.00
N ARG A 673 -1.90 -10.21 -18.12
CA ARG A 673 -2.64 -8.94 -18.25
C ARG A 673 -1.76 -7.77 -18.69
N ILE A 674 -0.57 -8.03 -19.24
CA ILE A 674 0.40 -6.99 -19.62
C ILE A 674 -0.15 -6.16 -20.79
N LYS A 675 -0.34 -4.85 -20.57
CA LYS A 675 -0.95 -3.95 -21.55
C LYS A 675 -0.08 -3.83 -22.81
N GLY A 676 -0.69 -4.17 -23.95
CA GLY A 676 -0.05 -4.22 -25.27
C GLY A 676 0.46 -5.61 -25.69
N GLN A 677 0.27 -6.65 -24.88
CA GLN A 677 0.66 -8.01 -25.24
C GLN A 677 -0.36 -8.65 -26.20
N VAL A 678 0.08 -9.09 -27.38
CA VAL A 678 -0.74 -9.80 -28.37
C VAL A 678 -0.34 -11.28 -28.42
N GLY A 679 -1.12 -12.13 -27.76
CA GLY A 679 -0.86 -13.58 -27.69
C GLY A 679 0.30 -13.96 -26.76
N GLU A 680 0.83 -15.16 -26.92
CA GLU A 680 1.93 -15.68 -26.09
C GLU A 680 3.32 -15.53 -26.75
N PRO A 681 4.41 -15.50 -25.95
CA PRO A 681 5.77 -15.64 -26.46
C PRO A 681 5.95 -16.86 -27.38
N LYS A 682 6.62 -16.66 -28.51
CA LYS A 682 7.05 -17.72 -29.44
C LYS A 682 8.18 -18.57 -28.85
N PHE A 683 9.05 -17.97 -28.04
CA PHE A 683 10.07 -18.69 -27.26
C PHE A 683 9.47 -19.26 -25.97
N LYS A 684 9.82 -20.51 -25.64
CA LYS A 684 9.29 -21.27 -24.48
C LYS A 684 10.37 -21.91 -23.59
N GLY A 685 11.64 -21.75 -23.91
CA GLY A 685 12.77 -22.30 -23.15
C GLY A 685 13.51 -21.23 -22.36
N ASP A 686 14.61 -21.63 -21.72
CA ASP A 686 15.61 -20.71 -21.18
C ASP A 686 16.50 -20.16 -22.30
N ILE A 687 16.93 -18.90 -22.19
CA ILE A 687 17.81 -18.27 -23.19
C ILE A 687 19.25 -18.76 -22.98
N ILE A 688 19.84 -19.33 -24.03
CA ILE A 688 21.23 -19.78 -24.04
C ILE A 688 22.16 -18.56 -24.07
N GLN A 689 23.06 -18.49 -23.09
CA GLN A 689 24.07 -17.43 -23.01
C GLN A 689 25.20 -17.65 -24.04
N PRO A 690 25.70 -16.58 -24.68
CA PRO A 690 26.67 -16.71 -25.75
C PRO A 690 28.08 -17.00 -25.22
N ILE A 691 28.89 -17.66 -26.05
CA ILE A 691 30.28 -17.99 -25.72
C ILE A 691 31.21 -17.10 -26.53
N LEU A 692 31.86 -16.16 -25.85
CA LEU A 692 32.96 -15.38 -26.42
C LEU A 692 34.25 -16.21 -26.42
N LEU A 693 35.06 -16.07 -27.47
CA LEU A 693 36.29 -16.84 -27.68
C LEU A 693 37.51 -15.92 -27.81
N ASN A 694 38.64 -16.34 -27.22
CA ASN A 694 39.94 -15.73 -27.42
C ASN A 694 40.49 -16.03 -28.84
N PRO A 695 41.52 -15.31 -29.31
CA PRO A 695 42.15 -15.56 -30.62
C PRO A 695 42.77 -16.98 -30.79
N ASP A 696 43.02 -17.69 -29.69
CA ASP A 696 43.51 -19.08 -29.68
C ASP A 696 42.36 -20.13 -29.70
N GLY A 697 41.10 -19.68 -29.73
CA GLY A 697 39.91 -20.54 -29.69
C GLY A 697 39.48 -20.98 -28.29
N SER A 698 40.18 -20.59 -27.22
CA SER A 698 39.73 -20.83 -25.84
C SER A 698 38.54 -19.95 -25.46
N LYS A 699 37.72 -20.38 -24.49
CA LYS A 699 36.62 -19.54 -23.98
C LYS A 699 37.17 -18.32 -23.22
N LEU A 700 36.69 -17.14 -23.56
CA LEU A 700 36.93 -15.91 -22.80
C LEU A 700 36.18 -15.96 -21.46
N ASP A 701 36.84 -15.53 -20.39
CA ASP A 701 36.23 -15.46 -19.06
C ASP A 701 35.38 -14.20 -18.90
N THR A 702 34.06 -14.40 -18.93
CA THR A 702 33.04 -13.37 -18.69
C THR A 702 32.46 -13.42 -17.27
N SER A 703 33.07 -14.17 -16.34
CA SER A 703 32.60 -14.23 -14.94
C SER A 703 32.67 -12.88 -14.20
N ALA A 704 33.55 -11.99 -14.64
CA ALA A 704 33.66 -10.61 -14.22
C ALA A 704 33.54 -9.65 -15.42
N PRO A 705 33.05 -8.41 -15.23
CA PRO A 705 32.91 -7.44 -16.31
C PRO A 705 34.26 -6.85 -16.74
N ALA A 706 34.35 -6.35 -17.98
CA ALA A 706 35.56 -5.73 -18.48
C ALA A 706 35.79 -4.35 -17.82
N THR A 707 37.06 -4.05 -17.54
CA THR A 707 37.48 -2.83 -16.81
C THR A 707 38.22 -1.81 -17.67
N LYS A 708 38.39 -2.09 -18.97
CA LYS A 708 39.04 -1.22 -19.95
C LYS A 708 38.08 -0.88 -21.09
N GLY A 709 38.01 0.39 -21.44
CA GLY A 709 37.18 0.93 -22.50
C GLY A 709 37.16 2.46 -22.46
N TRP A 710 36.36 3.06 -23.34
CA TRP A 710 36.30 4.52 -23.53
C TRP A 710 35.92 5.34 -22.29
N ARG A 711 35.23 4.72 -21.31
CA ARG A 711 34.80 5.42 -20.09
C ARG A 711 35.93 5.78 -19.15
N GLN A 712 37.04 5.06 -19.16
CA GLN A 712 38.18 5.39 -18.29
C GLN A 712 38.68 6.81 -18.58
N ILE A 713 38.70 7.24 -19.85
CA ILE A 713 39.05 8.61 -20.24
C ILE A 713 38.12 9.64 -19.58
N LEU A 714 36.81 9.36 -19.50
CA LEU A 714 35.83 10.24 -18.86
C LEU A 714 35.97 10.33 -17.34
N LEU A 715 36.41 9.25 -16.69
CA LEU A 715 36.60 9.21 -15.23
C LEU A 715 37.94 9.86 -14.83
N ASP A 716 38.98 9.62 -15.61
CA ASP A 716 40.36 10.02 -15.28
C ASP A 716 40.71 11.44 -15.78
N GLN A 717 40.09 11.88 -16.88
CA GLN A 717 40.45 13.12 -17.59
C GLN A 717 39.25 14.02 -17.96
N GLY A 718 38.02 13.51 -17.84
CA GLY A 718 36.78 14.28 -17.99
C GLY A 718 36.27 14.51 -19.43
N PRO A 719 35.11 15.17 -19.59
CA PRO A 719 34.38 15.27 -20.86
C PRO A 719 35.18 15.84 -22.06
N LYS A 720 35.96 16.91 -21.88
CA LYS A 720 36.72 17.51 -22.99
C LYS A 720 37.90 16.65 -23.45
N ALA A 721 38.51 15.87 -22.55
CA ALA A 721 39.55 14.91 -22.91
C ALA A 721 38.99 13.71 -23.67
N PHE A 722 37.81 13.21 -23.29
CA PHE A 722 37.08 12.18 -24.04
C PHE A 722 36.69 12.66 -25.44
N ALA A 723 36.09 13.84 -25.57
CA ALA A 723 35.75 14.42 -26.87
C ALA A 723 36.97 14.52 -27.79
N LYS A 724 38.10 15.02 -27.28
CA LYS A 724 39.37 15.04 -28.01
C LYS A 724 39.84 13.63 -28.41
N ALA A 725 39.82 12.67 -27.50
CA ALA A 725 40.24 11.30 -27.78
C ALA A 725 39.36 10.59 -28.83
N VAL A 726 38.06 10.91 -28.88
CA VAL A 726 37.14 10.44 -29.94
C VAL A 726 37.55 11.03 -31.29
N ARG A 727 37.86 12.33 -31.37
CA ARG A 727 38.34 12.98 -32.61
C ARG A 727 39.73 12.52 -33.05
N GLU A 728 40.58 12.12 -32.12
CA GLU A 728 41.92 11.55 -32.40
C GLU A 728 41.88 10.06 -32.80
N TYR A 729 40.73 9.38 -32.69
CA TYR A 729 40.53 8.03 -33.20
C TYR A 729 40.51 8.03 -34.74
N LYS A 730 41.13 7.03 -35.37
CA LYS A 730 41.23 6.94 -36.83
C LYS A 730 40.00 6.31 -37.49
N GLY A 731 39.41 5.33 -36.81
CA GLY A 731 38.21 4.64 -37.29
C GLY A 731 36.96 5.49 -37.10
N CYS A 732 35.82 4.99 -37.59
CA CYS A 732 34.52 5.45 -37.11
C CYS A 732 34.10 4.54 -35.94
N LEU A 733 33.84 5.09 -34.76
CA LEU A 733 33.30 4.33 -33.64
C LEU A 733 31.83 3.97 -33.90
N LEU A 734 31.34 2.94 -33.21
CA LEU A 734 29.90 2.66 -33.15
C LEU A 734 29.34 3.03 -31.78
N MET A 735 28.06 3.41 -31.76
CA MET A 735 27.23 3.40 -30.57
C MET A 735 26.16 2.32 -30.71
N ASP A 736 26.00 1.47 -29.70
CA ASP A 736 24.94 0.45 -29.68
C ASP A 736 23.63 1.02 -29.08
N THR A 737 22.53 0.98 -29.83
CA THR A 737 21.17 1.36 -29.37
C THR A 737 20.33 0.17 -28.87
N THR A 738 20.87 -1.06 -28.87
CA THR A 738 20.14 -2.29 -28.55
C THR A 738 19.45 -2.22 -27.18
N TRP A 739 20.03 -1.51 -26.21
CA TRP A 739 19.51 -1.37 -24.85
C TRP A 739 18.48 -0.23 -24.70
N ARG A 740 18.25 0.61 -25.73
CA ARG A 740 17.31 1.75 -25.71
C ARG A 740 16.47 1.88 -26.99
N ASP A 741 16.97 2.51 -28.06
CA ASP A 741 16.12 2.88 -29.21
C ASP A 741 15.64 1.67 -30.04
N ALA A 742 16.43 0.59 -30.09
CA ALA A 742 16.08 -0.60 -30.88
C ALA A 742 14.80 -1.28 -30.37
N HIS A 743 14.75 -1.61 -29.07
CA HIS A 743 13.54 -2.19 -28.46
C HIS A 743 12.42 -1.17 -28.23
N GLN A 744 12.75 0.13 -28.13
CA GLN A 744 11.75 1.20 -28.20
C GLN A 744 11.01 1.16 -29.55
N SER A 745 11.72 0.91 -30.65
CA SER A 745 11.19 0.97 -32.02
C SER A 745 10.55 -0.34 -32.52
N LEU A 746 11.05 -1.50 -32.08
CA LEU A 746 10.57 -2.83 -32.50
C LEU A 746 9.62 -3.52 -31.51
N LEU A 747 9.81 -3.28 -30.21
CA LEU A 747 9.22 -4.08 -29.10
C LEU A 747 8.48 -3.22 -28.07
N ALA A 748 7.94 -2.06 -28.47
CA ALA A 748 7.21 -1.12 -27.61
C ALA A 748 7.93 -0.77 -26.28
N THR A 749 9.26 -0.68 -26.32
CA THR A 749 10.17 -0.42 -25.17
C THR A 749 10.09 -1.47 -24.05
N ARG A 750 9.65 -2.71 -24.34
CA ARG A 750 9.30 -3.70 -23.31
C ARG A 750 10.46 -4.48 -22.71
N VAL A 751 11.69 -4.39 -23.23
CA VAL A 751 12.82 -5.19 -22.71
C VAL A 751 13.11 -4.85 -21.24
N ARG A 752 13.24 -5.90 -20.43
CA ARG A 752 13.25 -5.82 -18.96
C ARG A 752 14.65 -5.75 -18.37
N THR A 753 14.71 -5.27 -17.12
CA THR A 753 15.95 -5.11 -16.35
C THR A 753 16.69 -6.43 -16.20
N VAL A 754 15.98 -7.55 -16.02
CA VAL A 754 16.61 -8.87 -15.89
C VAL A 754 17.37 -9.26 -17.16
N ASP A 755 16.82 -9.01 -18.34
CA ASP A 755 17.41 -9.46 -19.61
C ASP A 755 18.62 -8.61 -20.00
N LEU A 756 18.58 -7.30 -19.75
CA LEU A 756 19.72 -6.39 -19.96
C LEU A 756 20.90 -6.75 -19.03
N LEU A 757 20.61 -7.21 -17.81
CA LEU A 757 21.65 -7.62 -16.85
C LEU A 757 22.22 -9.01 -17.15
N ASN A 758 21.42 -9.91 -17.72
CA ASN A 758 21.81 -11.29 -18.06
C ASN A 758 22.89 -11.36 -19.15
N ILE A 759 23.00 -10.35 -20.02
CA ILE A 759 23.98 -10.28 -21.13
C ILE A 759 25.11 -9.25 -20.87
N ALA A 760 25.08 -8.58 -19.71
CA ALA A 760 25.86 -7.38 -19.47
C ALA A 760 27.39 -7.59 -19.48
N HIS A 761 27.88 -8.72 -18.96
CA HIS A 761 29.32 -9.00 -18.95
C HIS A 761 29.83 -9.28 -20.37
N GLU A 762 29.12 -10.11 -21.12
CA GLU A 762 29.42 -10.44 -22.51
C GLU A 762 29.41 -9.17 -23.37
N THR A 763 28.42 -8.29 -23.22
CA THR A 763 28.41 -6.94 -23.83
C THR A 763 29.63 -6.11 -23.41
N SER A 764 29.95 -6.06 -22.11
CA SER A 764 31.09 -5.30 -21.57
C SER A 764 32.44 -5.71 -22.18
N HIS A 765 32.64 -7.02 -22.45
CA HIS A 765 33.84 -7.54 -23.12
C HIS A 765 33.79 -7.34 -24.65
N ALA A 766 32.76 -7.88 -25.31
CA ALA A 766 32.64 -7.92 -26.77
C ALA A 766 32.59 -6.54 -27.43
N LEU A 767 31.96 -5.57 -26.75
CA LEU A 767 31.72 -4.22 -27.25
C LEU A 767 32.59 -3.16 -26.54
N SER A 768 33.73 -3.58 -25.97
CA SER A 768 34.63 -2.75 -25.18
C SER A 768 35.23 -1.52 -25.91
N ASN A 769 35.19 -1.49 -27.25
CA ASN A 769 35.62 -0.34 -28.08
C ASN A 769 34.46 0.53 -28.61
N LEU A 770 33.22 0.38 -28.12
CA LEU A 770 32.14 1.33 -28.46
C LEU A 770 32.44 2.74 -27.94
N TYR A 771 31.98 3.74 -28.70
CA TYR A 771 31.88 5.13 -28.24
C TYR A 771 31.02 5.22 -26.97
N SER A 772 29.84 4.60 -27.00
CA SER A 772 28.96 4.42 -25.84
C SER A 772 27.92 3.32 -26.08
N LEU A 773 27.20 2.96 -25.01
CA LEU A 773 26.01 2.10 -25.04
C LEU A 773 24.81 2.96 -24.64
N GLU A 774 23.84 3.12 -25.54
CA GLU A 774 22.62 3.86 -25.24
C GLU A 774 21.62 2.93 -24.55
N CYS A 775 21.37 3.18 -23.27
CA CYS A 775 20.63 2.27 -22.40
C CYS A 775 19.54 2.95 -21.56
N TRP A 776 19.32 4.25 -21.74
CA TRP A 776 18.46 5.05 -20.85
C TRP A 776 17.88 6.29 -21.54
N GLY A 777 16.90 6.92 -20.88
CA GLY A 777 16.15 8.04 -21.48
C GLY A 777 15.19 7.57 -22.58
N GLY A 778 14.72 8.52 -23.41
CA GLY A 778 13.59 8.27 -24.31
C GLY A 778 12.37 7.71 -23.56
N ALA A 779 11.69 6.71 -24.12
CA ALA A 779 10.52 6.10 -23.50
C ALA A 779 10.85 5.16 -22.32
N THR A 780 12.11 4.75 -22.12
CA THR A 780 12.48 3.69 -21.16
C THR A 780 12.14 4.03 -19.71
N PHE A 781 12.19 5.31 -19.35
CA PHE A 781 11.96 5.78 -17.98
C PHE A 781 10.51 5.58 -17.53
N ASP A 782 9.54 6.06 -18.34
CA ASP A 782 8.11 5.86 -18.07
C ASP A 782 7.72 4.39 -18.22
N VAL A 783 8.18 3.71 -19.29
CA VAL A 783 7.74 2.34 -19.60
C VAL A 783 8.18 1.34 -18.52
N ALA A 784 9.37 1.51 -17.93
CA ALA A 784 9.83 0.70 -16.81
C ALA A 784 8.85 0.75 -15.63
N MET A 785 8.43 1.94 -15.22
CA MET A 785 7.50 2.12 -14.10
C MET A 785 6.05 1.74 -14.47
N ARG A 786 5.56 2.20 -15.63
CA ARG A 786 4.14 2.14 -16.02
C ARG A 786 3.69 0.77 -16.52
N PHE A 787 4.58 0.01 -17.17
CA PHE A 787 4.22 -1.26 -17.84
C PHE A 787 5.05 -2.47 -17.40
N LEU A 788 6.29 -2.26 -16.95
CA LEU A 788 7.16 -3.36 -16.48
C LEU A 788 7.17 -3.50 -14.94
N TYR A 789 6.65 -2.50 -14.23
CA TYR A 789 6.66 -2.39 -12.76
C TYR A 789 8.08 -2.50 -12.15
N GLU A 790 9.06 -1.94 -12.87
CA GLU A 790 10.50 -1.93 -12.53
C GLU A 790 11.00 -0.49 -12.31
N ASP A 791 11.91 -0.29 -11.36
CA ASP A 791 12.55 1.01 -11.11
C ASP A 791 13.64 1.29 -12.18
N PRO A 792 13.50 2.35 -13.02
CA PRO A 792 14.53 2.69 -14.00
C PRO A 792 15.86 3.10 -13.36
N TRP A 793 15.87 3.58 -12.11
CA TRP A 793 17.10 3.93 -11.39
C TRP A 793 17.83 2.70 -10.85
N ASP A 794 17.13 1.67 -10.37
CA ASP A 794 17.70 0.35 -10.07
C ASP A 794 18.28 -0.30 -11.33
N ARG A 795 17.53 -0.25 -12.45
CA ARG A 795 18.01 -0.67 -13.78
C ARG A 795 19.34 0.00 -14.12
N LEU A 796 19.41 1.34 -14.10
CA LEU A 796 20.62 2.10 -14.41
C LEU A 796 21.80 1.72 -13.51
N ARG A 797 21.61 1.73 -12.18
CA ARG A 797 22.69 1.44 -11.20
C ARG A 797 23.21 0.00 -11.32
N ARG A 798 22.33 -0.98 -11.54
CA ARG A 798 22.72 -2.38 -11.74
C ARG A 798 23.44 -2.57 -13.07
N MET A 799 22.92 -2.00 -14.16
CA MET A 799 23.59 -2.05 -15.47
C MET A 799 24.97 -1.39 -15.41
N ARG A 800 25.12 -0.27 -14.71
CA ARG A 800 26.40 0.43 -14.55
C ARG A 800 27.43 -0.38 -13.77
N LYS A 801 26.99 -1.18 -12.78
CA LYS A 801 27.86 -2.12 -12.05
C LYS A 801 28.41 -3.24 -12.95
N LEU A 802 27.67 -3.67 -13.97
CA LEU A 802 28.04 -4.80 -14.83
C LEU A 802 28.73 -4.40 -16.16
N VAL A 803 28.81 -3.11 -16.50
CA VAL A 803 29.44 -2.62 -17.75
C VAL A 803 30.36 -1.40 -17.49
N PRO A 804 31.29 -1.44 -16.51
CA PRO A 804 31.93 -0.24 -15.95
C PRO A 804 32.90 0.48 -16.91
N ASN A 805 33.20 -0.11 -18.08
CA ASN A 805 34.17 0.33 -19.09
C ASN A 805 33.58 1.07 -20.30
N ILE A 806 32.34 0.78 -20.70
CA ILE A 806 31.67 1.46 -21.81
C ILE A 806 30.91 2.68 -21.24
N PRO A 807 31.01 3.89 -21.85
CA PRO A 807 30.19 5.04 -21.44
C PRO A 807 28.70 4.73 -21.63
N PHE A 808 27.86 5.11 -20.65
CA PHE A 808 26.40 5.02 -20.84
C PHE A 808 25.84 6.31 -21.42
N GLN A 809 25.04 6.18 -22.47
CA GLN A 809 24.37 7.27 -23.15
C GLN A 809 22.88 7.28 -22.84
N MET A 810 22.31 8.48 -22.71
CA MET A 810 20.86 8.68 -22.65
C MET A 810 20.38 9.73 -23.63
N LEU A 811 19.16 9.54 -24.15
CA LEU A 811 18.41 10.55 -24.90
C LEU A 811 17.63 11.46 -23.92
N LEU A 812 17.89 12.78 -23.99
CA LEU A 812 17.35 13.80 -23.09
C LEU A 812 16.68 14.93 -23.91
N ARG A 813 15.42 15.27 -23.64
CA ARG A 813 14.76 16.43 -24.27
C ARG A 813 15.04 17.70 -23.45
N GLY A 814 15.61 18.74 -24.07
CA GLY A 814 16.30 19.84 -23.39
C GLY A 814 15.55 20.48 -22.20
N ALA A 815 14.32 20.96 -22.41
CA ALA A 815 13.50 21.63 -21.38
C ALA A 815 12.50 20.70 -20.65
N ASN A 816 12.60 19.38 -20.84
CA ASN A 816 11.62 18.40 -20.33
C ASN A 816 12.27 17.17 -19.66
N GLY A 817 13.56 16.94 -19.88
CA GLY A 817 14.29 15.75 -19.45
C GLY A 817 13.75 14.48 -20.10
N VAL A 818 12.90 13.77 -19.35
CA VAL A 818 12.17 12.56 -19.77
C VAL A 818 10.65 12.67 -19.56
N ALA A 819 10.14 13.87 -19.23
CA ALA A 819 8.73 14.13 -19.06
C ALA A 819 8.00 14.40 -20.39
N TYR A 820 6.67 14.36 -20.34
CA TYR A 820 5.82 14.73 -21.47
C TYR A 820 5.57 16.25 -21.51
N SER A 821 5.33 16.88 -20.36
CA SER A 821 5.23 18.34 -20.21
C SER A 821 6.59 19.03 -20.07
N SER A 822 6.61 20.37 -20.14
CA SER A 822 7.79 21.19 -19.79
C SER A 822 7.97 21.27 -18.28
N LEU A 823 9.23 21.38 -17.84
CA LEU A 823 9.60 21.41 -16.42
C LEU A 823 10.38 22.70 -16.11
N PRO A 824 10.35 23.19 -14.85
CA PRO A 824 11.21 24.28 -14.42
C PRO A 824 12.68 23.85 -14.46
N ASP A 825 13.58 24.78 -14.77
CA ASP A 825 14.98 24.48 -15.08
C ASP A 825 15.72 23.76 -13.93
N ASN A 826 15.38 24.07 -12.67
CA ASN A 826 15.94 23.40 -11.49
C ASN A 826 15.58 21.89 -11.41
N ALA A 827 14.44 21.47 -11.95
CA ALA A 827 14.07 20.06 -12.05
C ALA A 827 14.87 19.34 -13.13
N ILE A 828 15.23 20.02 -14.22
CA ILE A 828 16.15 19.50 -15.25
C ILE A 828 17.55 19.34 -14.67
N GLU A 829 18.08 20.36 -13.99
CA GLU A 829 19.38 20.29 -13.30
C GLU A 829 19.43 19.11 -12.32
N GLN A 830 18.43 18.98 -11.44
CA GLN A 830 18.38 17.91 -10.44
C GLN A 830 18.23 16.52 -11.08
N PHE A 831 17.45 16.39 -12.16
CA PHE A 831 17.33 15.13 -12.90
C PHE A 831 18.66 14.70 -13.52
N VAL A 832 19.36 15.63 -14.18
CA VAL A 832 20.64 15.37 -14.85
C VAL A 832 21.75 15.06 -13.84
N ASP A 833 21.80 15.76 -12.71
CA ASP A 833 22.69 15.46 -11.58
C ASP A 833 22.50 14.02 -11.07
N GLN A 834 21.25 13.60 -10.83
CA GLN A 834 20.95 12.25 -10.36
C GLN A 834 21.23 11.19 -11.43
N ALA A 835 20.98 11.47 -12.71
CA ALA A 835 21.31 10.59 -13.83
C ALA A 835 22.82 10.36 -13.93
N LYS A 836 23.64 11.41 -13.82
CA LYS A 836 25.11 11.31 -13.80
C LYS A 836 25.60 10.51 -12.59
N LYS A 837 25.07 10.79 -11.39
CA LYS A 837 25.40 10.05 -10.15
C LYS A 837 25.00 8.58 -10.19
N CYS A 838 23.92 8.23 -10.88
CA CYS A 838 23.48 6.84 -11.03
C CYS A 838 24.20 6.07 -12.15
N GLY A 839 24.85 6.76 -13.09
CA GLY A 839 25.76 6.14 -14.05
C GLY A 839 25.58 6.51 -15.52
N VAL A 840 24.77 7.51 -15.88
CA VAL A 840 24.81 8.08 -17.25
C VAL A 840 26.12 8.87 -17.40
N ASP A 841 26.78 8.76 -18.55
CA ASP A 841 28.02 9.48 -18.84
C ASP A 841 27.88 10.50 -19.97
N ILE A 842 27.10 10.17 -21.01
CA ILE A 842 26.83 11.03 -22.18
C ILE A 842 25.34 11.37 -22.25
N PHE A 843 25.03 12.64 -22.44
CA PHE A 843 23.67 13.15 -22.57
C PHE A 843 23.48 13.69 -23.98
N ARG A 844 22.65 12.98 -24.76
CA ARG A 844 22.20 13.37 -26.10
C ARG A 844 21.02 14.34 -25.95
N VAL A 845 21.34 15.63 -25.91
CA VAL A 845 20.39 16.73 -25.66
C VAL A 845 19.79 17.20 -26.97
N PHE A 846 18.49 16.99 -27.15
CA PHE A 846 17.75 17.41 -28.35
C PHE A 846 16.51 18.26 -27.99
N ASP A 847 15.99 18.96 -28.99
CA ASP A 847 14.67 19.57 -28.97
C ASP A 847 13.82 19.06 -30.14
N ALA A 848 12.49 19.06 -29.99
CA ALA A 848 11.57 18.50 -30.98
C ALA A 848 11.29 19.42 -32.19
N LEU A 849 11.71 20.68 -32.14
CA LEU A 849 11.57 21.71 -33.18
C LEU A 849 12.93 22.30 -33.61
N ASN A 850 14.04 21.78 -33.06
CA ASN A 850 15.39 22.38 -33.08
C ASN A 850 15.43 23.79 -32.44
N ASP A 851 14.59 24.05 -31.44
CA ASP A 851 14.61 25.28 -30.64
C ASP A 851 15.82 25.28 -29.72
N VAL A 852 16.86 26.01 -30.13
CA VAL A 852 18.14 26.13 -29.40
C VAL A 852 17.93 26.66 -27.97
N SER A 853 16.88 27.46 -27.71
CA SER A 853 16.59 27.96 -26.36
C SER A 853 16.13 26.86 -25.39
N GLN A 854 15.57 25.76 -25.90
CA GLN A 854 15.24 24.57 -25.12
C GLN A 854 16.44 23.62 -24.98
N ILE A 855 17.29 23.51 -26.02
CA ILE A 855 18.53 22.73 -25.98
C ILE A 855 19.50 23.31 -24.93
N GLU A 856 19.64 24.64 -24.88
CA GLU A 856 20.53 25.35 -23.95
C GLU A 856 20.29 24.98 -22.48
N VAL A 857 19.04 24.75 -22.07
CA VAL A 857 18.67 24.32 -20.70
C VAL A 857 19.32 22.98 -20.35
N GLY A 858 19.16 21.99 -21.22
CA GLY A 858 19.75 20.67 -21.05
C GLY A 858 21.28 20.70 -21.12
N VAL A 859 21.85 21.50 -22.03
CA VAL A 859 23.30 21.71 -22.15
C VAL A 859 23.87 22.26 -20.84
N LYS A 860 23.30 23.34 -20.29
CA LYS A 860 23.73 23.94 -19.01
C LYS A 860 23.63 22.95 -17.85
N ALA A 861 22.54 22.20 -17.75
CA ALA A 861 22.37 21.17 -16.72
C ALA A 861 23.44 20.06 -16.80
N VAL A 862 23.80 19.63 -18.02
CA VAL A 862 24.82 18.58 -18.23
C VAL A 862 26.24 19.08 -17.94
N HIS A 863 26.58 20.31 -18.33
CA HIS A 863 27.84 20.95 -17.90
C HIS A 863 27.92 21.04 -16.37
N LYS A 864 26.83 21.48 -15.70
CA LYS A 864 26.75 21.60 -14.23
C LYS A 864 26.93 20.26 -13.51
N ALA A 865 26.45 19.17 -14.10
CA ALA A 865 26.62 17.80 -13.58
C ALA A 865 27.96 17.13 -13.95
N GLY A 866 28.77 17.70 -14.85
CA GLY A 866 30.00 17.08 -15.34
C GLY A 866 29.78 15.88 -16.28
N GLY A 867 28.69 15.88 -17.05
CA GLY A 867 28.45 14.92 -18.13
C GLY A 867 29.07 15.35 -19.47
N VAL A 868 29.12 14.43 -20.44
CA VAL A 868 29.41 14.81 -21.84
C VAL A 868 28.15 15.40 -22.45
N VAL A 869 28.28 16.60 -23.02
CA VAL A 869 27.22 17.27 -23.78
C VAL A 869 27.31 16.84 -25.25
N GLU A 870 26.37 16.02 -25.69
CA GLU A 870 26.12 15.78 -27.11
C GLU A 870 24.87 16.57 -27.52
N ALA A 871 25.04 17.74 -28.13
CA ALA A 871 23.92 18.61 -28.52
C ALA A 871 23.47 18.30 -29.95
N VAL A 872 22.15 18.18 -30.15
CA VAL A 872 21.59 17.51 -31.33
C VAL A 872 20.87 18.49 -32.27
N ALA A 873 21.20 18.40 -33.56
CA ALA A 873 20.33 18.84 -34.64
C ALA A 873 19.48 17.66 -35.14
N CYS A 874 18.16 17.73 -34.99
CA CYS A 874 17.24 16.75 -35.56
C CYS A 874 17.09 17.01 -37.07
N TYR A 875 17.20 15.95 -37.89
CA TYR A 875 17.13 16.02 -39.35
C TYR A 875 15.74 15.61 -39.84
N SER A 876 15.08 16.51 -40.59
CA SER A 876 13.81 16.31 -41.30
C SER A 876 13.91 16.93 -42.70
N GLY A 877 13.05 16.51 -43.62
CA GLY A 877 13.10 16.88 -45.02
C GLY A 877 14.22 16.19 -45.80
N ASP A 878 14.25 16.47 -47.10
CA ASP A 878 15.38 16.15 -47.97
C ASP A 878 16.15 17.45 -48.25
N MET A 879 17.32 17.66 -47.64
CA MET A 879 18.08 18.90 -47.81
C MET A 879 18.67 19.09 -49.23
N LEU A 880 18.55 18.10 -50.13
CA LEU A 880 19.10 18.18 -51.48
C LEU A 880 18.31 19.20 -52.31
N VAL A 881 18.98 20.31 -52.63
CA VAL A 881 18.44 21.51 -53.29
C VAL A 881 17.95 21.22 -54.73
N CYS A 882 18.46 20.15 -55.36
CA CYS A 882 18.21 19.81 -56.76
C CYS A 882 16.75 19.48 -57.13
N THR A 883 15.84 19.35 -56.16
CA THR A 883 14.39 19.18 -56.41
C THR A 883 13.54 20.40 -56.09
N ASN A 884 14.01 21.34 -55.25
CA ASN A 884 13.36 22.63 -54.99
C ASN A 884 14.38 23.59 -54.33
N PRO A 885 14.67 24.78 -54.92
CA PRO A 885 15.61 25.74 -54.34
C PRO A 885 15.09 26.45 -53.08
N ASN A 886 13.78 26.48 -52.85
CA ASN A 886 13.14 27.20 -51.75
C ASN A 886 12.80 26.29 -50.54
N LYS A 887 13.52 25.17 -50.36
CA LYS A 887 13.27 24.26 -49.24
C LYS A 887 13.58 24.91 -47.89
N LYS A 888 12.65 24.74 -46.94
CA LYS A 888 12.76 25.19 -45.55
C LYS A 888 13.97 24.57 -44.84
N TYR A 889 14.07 23.24 -44.88
CA TYR A 889 15.15 22.46 -44.29
C TYR A 889 16.23 22.14 -45.34
N ASN A 890 17.03 23.14 -45.70
CA ASN A 890 18.16 23.02 -46.64
C ASN A 890 19.52 22.94 -45.91
N LEU A 891 20.62 22.70 -46.64
CA LEU A 891 21.97 22.59 -46.05
C LEU A 891 22.37 23.85 -45.24
N GLN A 892 22.03 25.06 -45.69
CA GLN A 892 22.37 26.28 -44.96
C GLN A 892 21.64 26.36 -43.62
N TYR A 893 20.36 25.96 -43.55
CA TYR A 893 19.63 25.85 -42.27
C TYR A 893 20.37 24.94 -41.28
N TYR A 894 20.87 23.79 -41.72
CA TYR A 894 21.60 22.87 -40.85
C TYR A 894 22.94 23.44 -40.40
N LEU A 895 23.69 24.13 -41.28
CA LEU A 895 24.93 24.82 -40.89
C LEU A 895 24.66 25.98 -39.91
N ASP A 896 23.62 26.80 -40.16
CA ASP A 896 23.21 27.90 -39.28
C ASP A 896 22.66 27.43 -37.91
N LEU A 897 22.20 26.17 -37.84
CA LEU A 897 21.82 25.52 -36.59
C LEU A 897 23.06 24.99 -35.86
N VAL A 898 23.99 24.32 -36.57
CA VAL A 898 25.25 23.83 -36.02
C VAL A 898 26.07 24.96 -35.39
N ASP A 899 26.16 26.13 -36.05
CA ASP A 899 26.87 27.30 -35.50
C ASP A 899 26.32 27.73 -34.12
N LYS A 900 24.99 27.69 -33.96
CA LYS A 900 24.30 28.02 -32.71
C LYS A 900 24.51 26.94 -31.64
N LEU A 901 24.58 25.67 -32.02
CA LEU A 901 24.89 24.57 -31.09
C LEU A 901 26.36 24.63 -30.63
N VAL A 902 27.30 24.89 -31.54
CA VAL A 902 28.73 25.02 -31.21
C VAL A 902 29.00 26.21 -30.29
N ALA A 903 28.23 27.30 -30.42
CA ALA A 903 28.29 28.45 -29.51
C ALA A 903 27.94 28.13 -28.04
N LEU A 904 27.40 26.93 -27.74
CA LEU A 904 27.07 26.49 -26.38
C LEU A 904 28.19 25.68 -25.67
N ASP A 905 29.43 25.70 -26.18
CA ASP A 905 30.60 24.96 -25.64
C ASP A 905 30.40 23.41 -25.56
N ILE A 906 29.67 22.88 -26.55
CA ILE A 906 29.31 21.46 -26.62
C ILE A 906 30.54 20.56 -26.79
N HIS A 907 30.44 19.32 -26.30
CA HIS A 907 31.54 18.36 -26.37
C HIS A 907 31.50 17.51 -27.65
N VAL A 908 30.29 17.22 -28.14
CA VAL A 908 30.00 16.43 -29.34
C VAL A 908 28.79 17.07 -30.03
N LEU A 909 28.81 17.10 -31.37
CA LEU A 909 27.65 17.44 -32.18
C LEU A 909 26.91 16.16 -32.58
N GLY A 910 25.63 16.06 -32.22
CA GLY A 910 24.75 15.00 -32.68
C GLY A 910 23.94 15.43 -33.92
N ILE A 911 23.85 14.55 -34.91
CA ILE A 911 22.87 14.65 -36.01
C ILE A 911 21.85 13.51 -35.82
N LYS A 912 20.57 13.82 -35.57
CA LYS A 912 19.53 12.80 -35.33
C LYS A 912 18.49 12.78 -36.45
N ASP A 913 18.65 11.85 -37.38
CA ASP A 913 17.60 11.46 -38.32
C ASP A 913 16.66 10.45 -37.64
N MET A 914 15.57 10.94 -37.04
CA MET A 914 14.61 10.12 -36.29
C MET A 914 13.66 9.28 -37.17
N ALA A 915 13.67 9.47 -38.48
CA ALA A 915 12.76 8.80 -39.41
C ALA A 915 13.47 7.81 -40.34
N GLY A 916 14.74 8.03 -40.67
CA GLY A 916 15.47 7.29 -41.70
C GLY A 916 15.46 7.99 -43.06
N VAL A 917 15.32 9.32 -43.07
CA VAL A 917 15.20 10.15 -44.29
C VAL A 917 16.53 10.74 -44.78
N LEU A 918 17.62 10.62 -44.00
CA LEU A 918 18.95 11.07 -44.41
C LEU A 918 19.54 10.14 -45.48
N LYS A 919 19.36 10.48 -46.76
CA LYS A 919 19.86 9.73 -47.92
C LYS A 919 21.41 9.74 -47.97
N PRO A 920 22.09 8.69 -48.48
CA PRO A 920 23.56 8.60 -48.44
C PRO A 920 24.31 9.78 -49.07
N HIS A 921 23.78 10.37 -50.15
CA HIS A 921 24.39 11.57 -50.75
C HIS A 921 24.21 12.82 -49.89
N ALA A 922 23.05 12.97 -49.23
CA ALA A 922 22.81 14.05 -48.28
C ALA A 922 23.70 13.91 -47.03
N ALA A 923 23.88 12.68 -46.53
CA ALA A 923 24.84 12.36 -45.47
C ALA A 923 26.27 12.82 -45.83
N THR A 924 26.78 12.47 -47.01
CA THR A 924 28.13 12.91 -47.43
C THR A 924 28.27 14.43 -47.49
N LEU A 925 27.28 15.14 -48.04
CA LEU A 925 27.31 16.60 -48.14
C LEU A 925 27.20 17.29 -46.77
N LEU A 926 26.28 16.84 -45.91
CA LEU A 926 26.03 17.45 -44.60
C LEU A 926 27.22 17.26 -43.67
N ILE A 927 27.67 16.02 -43.49
CA ILE A 927 28.77 15.70 -42.57
C ILE A 927 30.08 16.27 -43.10
N GLY A 928 30.32 16.24 -44.42
CA GLY A 928 31.50 16.83 -45.04
C GLY A 928 31.59 18.35 -44.82
N ALA A 929 30.49 19.08 -45.04
CA ALA A 929 30.46 20.54 -44.83
C ALA A 929 30.61 20.93 -43.35
N ILE A 930 30.02 20.15 -42.43
CA ILE A 930 30.22 20.35 -40.99
C ILE A 930 31.68 20.07 -40.60
N ARG A 931 32.28 18.98 -41.11
CA ARG A 931 33.67 18.60 -40.84
C ARG A 931 34.68 19.61 -41.39
N GLU A 932 34.44 20.17 -42.57
CA GLU A 932 35.26 21.23 -43.17
C GLU A 932 35.24 22.51 -42.31
N LYS A 933 34.06 22.87 -41.79
CA LYS A 933 33.87 24.06 -40.94
C LYS A 933 34.37 23.88 -39.50
N TYR A 934 34.25 22.67 -38.96
CA TYR A 934 34.59 22.31 -37.58
C TYR A 934 35.50 21.06 -37.55
N PRO A 935 36.81 21.21 -37.84
CA PRO A 935 37.73 20.09 -38.01
C PRO A 935 38.00 19.29 -36.73
N ASP A 936 37.94 19.94 -35.56
CA ASP A 936 38.29 19.35 -34.25
C ASP A 936 37.07 18.87 -33.42
N LEU A 937 35.84 19.22 -33.85
CA LEU A 937 34.61 18.89 -33.13
C LEU A 937 34.16 17.45 -33.41
N PRO A 938 33.92 16.59 -32.41
CA PRO A 938 33.35 15.27 -32.66
C PRO A 938 31.94 15.34 -33.25
N ILE A 939 31.67 14.54 -34.29
CA ILE A 939 30.38 14.42 -34.97
C ILE A 939 29.85 13.00 -34.79
N HIS A 940 28.69 12.87 -34.17
CA HIS A 940 27.97 11.62 -33.96
C HIS A 940 26.69 11.61 -34.79
N VAL A 941 26.44 10.57 -35.59
CA VAL A 941 25.25 10.49 -36.45
C VAL A 941 24.35 9.31 -36.09
N HIS A 942 23.09 9.63 -35.85
CA HIS A 942 21.99 8.70 -35.63
C HIS A 942 21.05 8.67 -36.84
N THR A 943 20.61 7.48 -37.24
CA THR A 943 19.52 7.26 -38.21
C THR A 943 18.62 6.09 -37.77
N HIS A 944 17.49 5.91 -38.45
CA HIS A 944 16.70 4.68 -38.44
C HIS A 944 16.76 4.04 -39.85
N ASP A 945 16.67 2.71 -39.94
CA ASP A 945 16.76 1.97 -41.21
C ASP A 945 15.39 1.77 -41.89
N SER A 946 14.45 2.70 -41.67
CA SER A 946 13.05 2.58 -42.07
C SER A 946 12.90 2.35 -43.58
N ALA A 947 13.70 3.06 -44.38
CA ALA A 947 13.76 2.93 -45.84
C ALA A 947 14.68 1.79 -46.34
N GLY A 948 15.38 1.07 -45.46
CA GLY A 948 16.38 0.04 -45.81
C GLY A 948 17.69 0.61 -46.36
N THR A 949 17.96 1.89 -46.16
CA THR A 949 19.15 2.61 -46.64
C THR A 949 20.10 3.05 -45.53
N GLY A 950 19.75 2.86 -44.27
CA GLY A 950 20.45 3.41 -43.12
C GLY A 950 21.89 2.93 -42.99
N VAL A 951 22.17 1.66 -43.32
CA VAL A 951 23.55 1.13 -43.42
C VAL A 951 24.38 1.95 -44.40
N ALA A 952 23.85 2.21 -45.61
CA ALA A 952 24.54 2.98 -46.63
C ALA A 952 24.73 4.45 -46.21
N SER A 953 23.75 5.03 -45.49
CA SER A 953 23.85 6.39 -44.96
C SER A 953 24.89 6.52 -43.85
N MET A 954 24.97 5.58 -42.90
CA MET A 954 25.99 5.62 -41.84
C MET A 954 27.40 5.37 -42.38
N VAL A 955 27.55 4.49 -43.37
CA VAL A 955 28.82 4.31 -44.11
C VAL A 955 29.20 5.58 -44.89
N ALA A 956 28.23 6.32 -45.41
CA ALA A 956 28.45 7.62 -46.05
C ALA A 956 28.83 8.74 -45.06
N CYS A 957 28.25 8.74 -43.85
CA CYS A 957 28.65 9.63 -42.75
C CYS A 957 30.09 9.36 -42.29
N ALA A 958 30.44 8.10 -42.05
CA ALA A 958 31.80 7.70 -41.67
C ALA A 958 32.83 8.15 -42.72
N LYS A 959 32.54 7.92 -44.01
CA LYS A 959 33.40 8.35 -45.14
C LYS A 959 33.47 9.87 -45.34
N ALA A 960 32.52 10.63 -44.80
CA ALA A 960 32.54 12.09 -44.76
C ALA A 960 33.15 12.66 -43.46
N GLY A 961 33.61 11.80 -42.54
CA GLY A 961 34.33 12.20 -41.33
C GLY A 961 33.45 12.35 -40.08
N ALA A 962 32.35 11.61 -39.95
CA ALA A 962 31.73 11.35 -38.65
C ALA A 962 32.66 10.47 -37.78
N ASP A 963 32.73 10.75 -36.49
CA ASP A 963 33.58 10.03 -35.52
C ASP A 963 32.85 8.84 -34.89
N ALA A 964 31.52 8.90 -34.83
CA ALA A 964 30.66 7.84 -34.33
C ALA A 964 29.36 7.73 -35.13
N VAL A 965 28.80 6.52 -35.23
CA VAL A 965 27.46 6.27 -35.79
C VAL A 965 26.63 5.28 -34.95
N ASP A 966 25.32 5.51 -34.87
CA ASP A 966 24.37 4.61 -34.20
C ASP A 966 24.14 3.31 -35.00
N ALA A 967 24.13 2.18 -34.29
CA ALA A 967 23.81 0.87 -34.82
C ALA A 967 23.13 -0.01 -33.76
N ALA A 968 22.51 -1.12 -34.16
CA ALA A 968 21.94 -2.14 -33.27
C ALA A 968 22.42 -3.55 -33.63
N THR A 969 22.36 -4.48 -32.67
CA THR A 969 22.59 -5.90 -32.92
C THR A 969 21.63 -6.41 -34.00
N ASP A 970 22.11 -7.27 -34.90
CA ASP A 970 21.43 -7.63 -36.15
C ASP A 970 19.96 -8.05 -35.94
N SER A 971 19.69 -8.90 -34.95
CA SER A 971 18.36 -9.38 -34.59
C SER A 971 17.40 -8.31 -34.08
N LEU A 972 17.90 -7.16 -33.61
CA LEU A 972 17.10 -5.98 -33.24
C LEU A 972 17.42 -4.76 -34.11
N SER A 973 18.00 -4.97 -35.30
CA SER A 973 18.26 -3.94 -36.30
C SER A 973 17.21 -3.95 -37.43
N GLY A 974 17.31 -2.96 -38.32
CA GLY A 974 16.50 -2.87 -39.54
C GLY A 974 15.07 -2.39 -39.31
N MET A 975 14.36 -2.11 -40.40
CA MET A 975 13.01 -1.52 -40.37
C MET A 975 13.01 -0.25 -39.50
N THR A 976 12.06 -0.09 -38.59
CA THR A 976 11.99 1.08 -37.69
C THR A 976 13.14 1.18 -36.66
N SER A 977 14.07 0.23 -36.62
CA SER A 977 15.25 0.25 -35.73
C SER A 977 16.47 0.93 -36.38
N GLN A 978 17.63 0.88 -35.72
CA GLN A 978 18.92 1.29 -36.29
C GLN A 978 19.45 0.28 -37.32
N PRO A 979 20.42 0.69 -38.15
CA PRO A 979 21.22 -0.22 -38.99
C PRO A 979 21.94 -1.32 -38.20
N SER A 980 22.23 -2.45 -38.84
CA SER A 980 22.98 -3.57 -38.25
C SER A 980 24.45 -3.22 -37.97
N ILE A 981 24.93 -3.57 -36.78
CA ILE A 981 26.36 -3.49 -36.40
C ILE A 981 27.22 -4.33 -37.35
N ASN A 982 26.88 -5.61 -37.61
CA ASN A 982 27.69 -6.44 -38.52
C ASN A 982 27.67 -5.92 -39.96
N ALA A 983 26.56 -5.33 -40.43
CA ALA A 983 26.47 -4.75 -41.77
C ALA A 983 27.38 -3.50 -41.93
N ILE A 984 27.47 -2.65 -40.91
CA ILE A 984 28.41 -1.51 -40.91
C ILE A 984 29.85 -2.00 -40.78
N LEU A 985 30.15 -2.96 -39.89
CA LEU A 985 31.49 -3.56 -39.76
C LEU A 985 31.96 -4.15 -41.11
N ALA A 986 31.16 -4.99 -41.76
CA ALA A 986 31.49 -5.56 -43.07
C ALA A 986 31.58 -4.52 -44.21
N SER A 987 31.01 -3.32 -44.03
CA SER A 987 31.09 -2.20 -44.99
C SER A 987 32.32 -1.30 -44.79
N LEU A 988 33.03 -1.45 -43.67
CA LEU A 988 34.23 -0.70 -43.30
C LEU A 988 35.47 -1.58 -43.09
N GLU A 989 35.30 -2.91 -43.05
CA GLU A 989 36.36 -3.92 -42.87
C GLU A 989 37.57 -3.68 -43.79
N GLY A 990 38.75 -3.61 -43.18
CA GLY A 990 40.02 -3.41 -43.90
C GLY A 990 40.25 -1.99 -44.43
N SER A 991 39.42 -1.01 -44.07
CA SER A 991 39.67 0.42 -44.30
C SER A 991 40.20 1.11 -43.03
N ASP A 992 40.79 2.30 -43.17
CA ASP A 992 41.20 3.12 -42.02
C ASP A 992 40.02 3.52 -41.11
N LEU A 993 38.78 3.37 -41.57
CA LEU A 993 37.54 3.70 -40.86
C LEU A 993 37.01 2.56 -39.96
N ASP A 994 37.73 1.45 -39.81
CA ASP A 994 37.29 0.27 -39.05
C ASP A 994 36.99 0.58 -37.56
N PRO A 995 35.79 0.24 -37.04
CA PRO A 995 35.43 0.45 -35.63
C PRO A 995 36.24 -0.36 -34.61
N GLY A 996 37.05 -1.34 -35.01
CA GLY A 996 37.91 -2.11 -34.11
C GLY A 996 37.18 -3.08 -33.18
N LEU A 997 35.95 -3.47 -33.54
CA LEU A 997 35.16 -4.48 -32.82
C LEU A 997 35.36 -5.87 -33.43
N ASN A 998 35.35 -6.93 -32.62
CA ASN A 998 35.49 -8.31 -33.10
C ASN A 998 34.15 -8.82 -33.69
N PRO A 999 34.01 -9.05 -35.01
CA PRO A 999 32.73 -9.43 -35.60
C PRO A 999 32.23 -10.81 -35.14
N ALA A 1000 33.13 -11.72 -34.71
CA ALA A 1000 32.74 -13.00 -34.14
C ALA A 1000 32.12 -12.85 -32.74
N HIS A 1001 32.56 -11.86 -31.95
CA HIS A 1001 31.95 -11.54 -30.66
C HIS A 1001 30.60 -10.83 -30.83
N VAL A 1002 30.48 -9.91 -31.80
CA VAL A 1002 29.18 -9.27 -32.13
C VAL A 1002 28.16 -10.32 -32.56
N ARG A 1003 28.50 -11.23 -33.47
CA ARG A 1003 27.62 -12.34 -33.88
C ARG A 1003 27.29 -13.28 -32.72
N ALA A 1004 28.21 -13.50 -31.78
CA ALA A 1004 27.91 -14.28 -30.59
C ALA A 1004 26.84 -13.58 -29.72
N LEU A 1005 26.96 -12.27 -29.45
CA LEU A 1005 25.91 -11.52 -28.75
C LEU A 1005 24.55 -11.62 -29.45
N ASP A 1006 24.51 -11.57 -30.78
CA ASP A 1006 23.23 -11.62 -31.50
C ASP A 1006 22.47 -12.95 -31.30
N THR A 1007 23.18 -14.06 -31.00
CA THR A 1007 22.52 -15.32 -30.62
C THR A 1007 21.67 -15.19 -29.34
N TYR A 1008 22.03 -14.30 -28.42
CA TYR A 1008 21.19 -13.97 -27.26
C TYR A 1008 19.97 -13.15 -27.68
N TRP A 1009 20.18 -12.09 -28.48
CA TRP A 1009 19.12 -11.16 -28.87
C TRP A 1009 18.08 -11.76 -29.81
N SER A 1010 18.46 -12.71 -30.69
CA SER A 1010 17.51 -13.50 -31.50
C SER A 1010 16.54 -14.32 -30.65
N GLN A 1011 17.04 -15.01 -29.62
CA GLN A 1011 16.22 -15.74 -28.64
C GLN A 1011 15.32 -14.78 -27.84
N LEU A 1012 15.90 -13.66 -27.38
CA LEU A 1012 15.16 -12.64 -26.62
C LEU A 1012 14.02 -12.02 -27.44
N ARG A 1013 14.24 -11.72 -28.73
CA ARG A 1013 13.21 -11.19 -29.63
C ARG A 1013 12.02 -12.16 -29.78
N LEU A 1014 12.27 -13.47 -29.78
CA LEU A 1014 11.21 -14.49 -29.78
C LEU A 1014 10.47 -14.60 -28.43
N LEU A 1015 11.09 -14.20 -27.31
CA LEU A 1015 10.40 -14.07 -26.01
C LEU A 1015 9.49 -12.84 -25.98
N TYR A 1016 9.94 -11.71 -26.55
CA TYR A 1016 9.16 -10.46 -26.65
C TYR A 1016 8.25 -10.37 -27.89
N SER A 1017 8.10 -11.47 -28.64
CA SER A 1017 7.28 -11.52 -29.86
C SER A 1017 5.82 -11.03 -29.76
N PRO A 1018 5.13 -11.05 -28.59
CA PRO A 1018 3.81 -10.44 -28.44
C PRO A 1018 3.76 -8.91 -28.49
N PHE A 1019 4.92 -8.24 -28.57
CA PHE A 1019 5.05 -6.79 -28.64
C PHE A 1019 5.70 -6.31 -29.96
N GLU A 1020 5.87 -7.22 -30.92
CA GLU A 1020 6.38 -6.90 -32.26
C GLU A 1020 5.45 -5.97 -33.03
N ALA A 1021 6.03 -5.01 -33.75
CA ALA A 1021 5.31 -4.11 -34.65
C ALA A 1021 4.68 -4.81 -35.88
N HIS A 1022 5.03 -6.07 -36.15
CA HIS A 1022 4.56 -6.88 -37.29
C HIS A 1022 4.78 -6.24 -38.69
N LEU A 1023 5.75 -5.32 -38.81
CA LEU A 1023 6.23 -4.81 -40.10
C LEU A 1023 6.88 -5.95 -40.90
N ALA A 1024 6.59 -6.00 -42.21
CA ALA A 1024 7.03 -7.08 -43.10
C ALA A 1024 8.37 -6.81 -43.80
N GLY A 1025 8.91 -5.60 -43.69
CA GLY A 1025 10.13 -5.13 -44.35
C GLY A 1025 10.27 -3.61 -44.25
N PRO A 1026 11.22 -3.00 -44.98
CA PRO A 1026 11.37 -1.55 -45.09
C PRO A 1026 10.15 -0.87 -45.71
N ASP A 1027 9.87 0.37 -45.31
CA ASP A 1027 8.84 1.24 -45.86
C ASP A 1027 9.50 2.45 -46.55
N PRO A 1028 9.64 2.46 -47.89
CA PRO A 1028 10.28 3.56 -48.62
C PRO A 1028 9.41 4.82 -48.68
N GLU A 1029 8.12 4.74 -48.35
CA GLU A 1029 7.21 5.91 -48.30
C GLU A 1029 7.57 6.86 -47.13
N VAL A 1030 8.47 6.45 -46.22
CA VAL A 1030 9.01 7.32 -45.17
C VAL A 1030 9.70 8.58 -45.71
N TYR A 1031 10.16 8.56 -46.97
CA TYR A 1031 10.68 9.74 -47.67
C TYR A 1031 9.60 10.74 -48.12
N GLU A 1032 8.32 10.35 -48.07
CA GLU A 1032 7.17 11.22 -48.32
C GLU A 1032 6.52 11.62 -46.99
N HIS A 1033 6.16 10.65 -46.14
CA HIS A 1033 5.39 10.90 -44.93
C HIS A 1033 6.22 11.21 -43.67
N GLU A 1034 7.53 10.95 -43.66
CA GLU A 1034 8.45 11.29 -42.53
C GLU A 1034 7.93 10.91 -41.13
N ILE A 1035 7.32 9.73 -41.00
CA ILE A 1035 6.80 9.25 -39.71
C ILE A 1035 7.96 8.54 -38.97
N PRO A 1036 8.40 9.00 -37.78
CA PRO A 1036 9.43 8.31 -37.01
C PRO A 1036 9.03 6.87 -36.66
N GLY A 1037 10.00 5.96 -36.57
CA GLY A 1037 9.72 4.54 -36.41
C GLY A 1037 8.80 4.20 -35.22
N GLY A 1038 9.06 4.81 -34.06
CA GLY A 1038 8.19 4.67 -32.87
C GLY A 1038 6.85 5.41 -32.94
N GLN A 1039 6.66 6.36 -33.86
CA GLN A 1039 5.35 6.99 -34.12
C GLN A 1039 4.52 6.11 -35.06
N LEU A 1040 5.14 5.50 -36.07
CA LEU A 1040 4.49 4.64 -37.07
C LEU A 1040 3.76 3.47 -36.40
N THR A 1041 4.45 2.76 -35.51
CA THR A 1041 3.92 1.59 -34.81
C THR A 1041 2.80 1.94 -33.83
N ASN A 1042 2.93 3.07 -33.12
CA ASN A 1042 1.88 3.61 -32.26
C ASN A 1042 0.64 4.03 -33.07
N MET A 1043 0.82 4.69 -34.22
CA MET A 1043 -0.29 5.10 -35.09
C MET A 1043 -1.02 3.92 -35.72
N MET A 1044 -0.33 2.84 -36.10
CA MET A 1044 -0.97 1.62 -36.59
C MET A 1044 -1.89 1.02 -35.51
N PHE A 1045 -1.43 0.97 -34.25
CA PHE A 1045 -2.22 0.47 -33.13
C PHE A 1045 -3.41 1.39 -32.81
N GLN A 1046 -3.22 2.71 -32.81
CA GLN A 1046 -4.31 3.69 -32.65
C GLN A 1046 -5.35 3.57 -33.77
N ALA A 1047 -4.92 3.50 -35.03
CA ALA A 1047 -5.82 3.36 -36.18
C ALA A 1047 -6.66 2.08 -36.11
N GLN A 1048 -6.07 0.96 -35.66
CA GLN A 1048 -6.82 -0.26 -35.39
C GLN A 1048 -7.87 -0.08 -34.27
N GLN A 1049 -7.53 0.60 -33.16
CA GLN A 1049 -8.47 0.88 -32.07
C GLN A 1049 -9.60 1.85 -32.47
N LEU A 1050 -9.33 2.80 -33.37
CA LEU A 1050 -10.31 3.76 -33.89
C LEU A 1050 -11.14 3.21 -35.07
N GLY A 1051 -10.93 1.96 -35.48
CA GLY A 1051 -11.59 1.37 -36.66
C GLY A 1051 -11.04 1.82 -38.02
N LEU A 1052 -10.09 2.76 -38.03
CA LEU A 1052 -9.39 3.29 -39.21
C LEU A 1052 -8.35 2.32 -39.80
N GLY A 1053 -8.26 1.07 -39.32
CA GLY A 1053 -7.25 0.10 -39.75
C GLY A 1053 -7.30 -0.26 -41.24
N THR A 1054 -8.46 -0.17 -41.89
CA THR A 1054 -8.61 -0.30 -43.35
C THR A 1054 -8.24 0.97 -44.12
N GLN A 1055 -8.17 2.11 -43.43
CA GLN A 1055 -7.86 3.45 -43.95
C GLN A 1055 -6.40 3.84 -43.68
N TRP A 1056 -5.50 2.87 -43.53
CA TRP A 1056 -4.10 3.14 -43.14
C TRP A 1056 -3.33 3.96 -44.18
N ALA A 1057 -3.50 3.69 -45.47
CA ALA A 1057 -2.89 4.48 -46.54
C ALA A 1057 -3.39 5.94 -46.56
N GLU A 1058 -4.69 6.13 -46.32
CA GLU A 1058 -5.31 7.45 -46.18
C GLU A 1058 -4.78 8.18 -44.94
N THR A 1059 -4.50 7.45 -43.86
CA THR A 1059 -3.88 7.97 -42.63
C THR A 1059 -2.43 8.37 -42.83
N LYS A 1060 -1.63 7.61 -43.61
CA LYS A 1060 -0.27 8.03 -43.98
C LYS A 1060 -0.31 9.30 -44.85
N LYS A 1061 -1.22 9.39 -45.83
CA LYS A 1061 -1.34 10.60 -46.67
C LYS A 1061 -1.86 11.82 -45.90
N ALA A 1062 -2.76 11.62 -44.94
CA ALA A 1062 -3.20 12.69 -44.03
C ALA A 1062 -2.08 13.19 -43.11
N TYR A 1063 -1.04 12.39 -42.81
CA TYR A 1063 0.11 12.81 -42.01
C TYR A 1063 1.03 13.79 -42.77
N GLU A 1064 1.23 13.59 -44.08
CA GLU A 1064 1.87 14.59 -44.95
C GLU A 1064 1.11 15.92 -44.92
N HIS A 1065 -0.20 15.87 -45.18
CA HIS A 1065 -1.05 17.06 -45.16
C HIS A 1065 -1.10 17.74 -43.79
N ALA A 1066 -1.05 16.97 -42.69
CA ALA A 1066 -0.97 17.49 -41.33
C ALA A 1066 0.38 18.19 -41.05
N ASN A 1067 1.49 17.70 -41.61
CA ASN A 1067 2.78 18.40 -41.55
C ASN A 1067 2.73 19.75 -42.29
N ASP A 1068 2.18 19.77 -43.50
CA ASP A 1068 2.03 20.99 -44.30
C ASP A 1068 1.10 22.00 -43.64
N LEU A 1069 -0.02 21.54 -43.07
CA LEU A 1069 -0.94 22.36 -42.28
C LEU A 1069 -0.25 23.01 -41.08
N LEU A 1070 0.62 22.29 -40.39
CA LEU A 1070 1.36 22.79 -39.22
C LEU A 1070 2.64 23.57 -39.60
N GLY A 1071 2.85 23.82 -40.90
CA GLY A 1071 3.89 24.71 -41.42
C GLY A 1071 5.22 24.03 -41.79
N ASP A 1072 5.21 22.72 -42.06
CA ASP A 1072 6.37 21.84 -42.27
C ASP A 1072 7.33 21.82 -41.07
N ILE A 1073 7.20 20.85 -40.17
CA ILE A 1073 7.93 20.84 -38.88
C ILE A 1073 8.89 19.65 -38.76
N VAL A 1074 9.86 19.79 -37.85
CA VAL A 1074 10.65 18.66 -37.34
C VAL A 1074 9.69 17.74 -36.58
N LYS A 1075 9.70 16.45 -36.93
CA LYS A 1075 8.72 15.46 -36.43
C LYS A 1075 9.41 14.42 -35.55
N VAL A 1076 9.43 14.66 -34.24
CA VAL A 1076 9.97 13.73 -33.22
C VAL A 1076 9.21 13.93 -31.92
N THR A 1077 9.15 12.95 -31.00
CA THR A 1077 8.32 13.07 -29.78
C THR A 1077 8.62 14.35 -28.97
N PRO A 1078 7.62 15.25 -28.74
CA PRO A 1078 6.18 15.07 -28.95
C PRO A 1078 5.59 15.51 -30.31
N THR A 1079 6.27 16.31 -31.14
CA THR A 1079 5.70 16.87 -32.38
C THR A 1079 5.23 15.82 -33.39
N SER A 1080 5.89 14.66 -33.48
CA SER A 1080 5.42 13.53 -34.31
C SER A 1080 4.04 13.01 -33.88
N LYS A 1081 3.70 13.10 -32.58
CA LYS A 1081 2.37 12.77 -32.07
C LYS A 1081 1.34 13.81 -32.50
N VAL A 1082 1.71 15.10 -32.49
CA VAL A 1082 0.83 16.20 -32.92
C VAL A 1082 0.36 16.00 -34.36
N VAL A 1083 1.30 15.74 -35.27
CA VAL A 1083 0.99 15.45 -36.68
C VAL A 1083 0.15 14.17 -36.80
N GLY A 1084 0.45 13.13 -36.01
CA GLY A 1084 -0.29 11.87 -35.99
C GLY A 1084 -1.75 11.99 -35.51
N ASP A 1085 -1.98 12.75 -34.44
CA ASP A 1085 -3.33 13.01 -33.92
C ASP A 1085 -4.15 13.84 -34.92
N LEU A 1086 -3.53 14.86 -35.56
CA LEU A 1086 -4.17 15.65 -36.61
C LEU A 1086 -4.53 14.82 -37.84
N ALA A 1087 -3.63 13.93 -38.28
CA ALA A 1087 -3.87 13.03 -39.40
C ALA A 1087 -5.07 12.08 -39.14
N GLN A 1088 -5.11 11.45 -37.96
CA GLN A 1088 -6.23 10.59 -37.55
C GLN A 1088 -7.54 11.39 -37.42
N PHE A 1089 -7.48 12.61 -36.89
CA PHE A 1089 -8.63 13.52 -36.83
C PHE A 1089 -9.16 13.88 -38.21
N MET A 1090 -8.28 14.20 -39.17
CA MET A 1090 -8.66 14.51 -40.56
C MET A 1090 -9.34 13.33 -41.26
N VAL A 1091 -8.77 12.12 -41.16
CA VAL A 1091 -9.38 10.91 -41.75
C VAL A 1091 -10.71 10.57 -41.08
N SER A 1092 -10.78 10.58 -39.75
CA SER A 1092 -12.00 10.25 -39.00
C SER A 1092 -13.15 11.21 -39.28
N ASN A 1093 -12.87 12.48 -39.55
CA ASN A 1093 -13.87 13.52 -39.87
C ASN A 1093 -14.02 13.78 -41.37
N LYS A 1094 -13.27 13.08 -42.22
CA LYS A 1094 -13.24 13.22 -43.70
C LYS A 1094 -12.92 14.64 -44.17
N LEU A 1095 -12.00 15.32 -43.49
CA LEU A 1095 -11.61 16.71 -43.76
C LEU A 1095 -10.45 16.76 -44.77
N SER A 1096 -10.59 17.59 -45.81
CA SER A 1096 -9.46 18.01 -46.64
C SER A 1096 -8.58 19.05 -45.93
N PRO A 1097 -7.34 19.31 -46.38
CA PRO A 1097 -6.51 20.39 -45.83
C PRO A 1097 -7.17 21.76 -45.97
N GLU A 1098 -7.97 21.94 -47.02
CA GLU A 1098 -8.75 23.14 -47.30
C GLU A 1098 -9.91 23.28 -46.31
N ASP A 1099 -10.62 22.19 -45.95
CA ASP A 1099 -11.63 22.21 -44.89
C ASP A 1099 -11.02 22.58 -43.53
N VAL A 1100 -9.85 22.02 -43.20
CA VAL A 1100 -9.15 22.31 -41.94
C VAL A 1100 -8.79 23.79 -41.82
N LYS A 1101 -8.34 24.41 -42.91
CA LYS A 1101 -8.03 25.86 -42.95
C LYS A 1101 -9.31 26.70 -42.91
N ALA A 1102 -10.30 26.39 -43.76
CA ALA A 1102 -11.51 27.19 -43.91
C ALA A 1102 -12.42 27.15 -42.67
N ARG A 1103 -12.33 26.09 -41.85
CA ARG A 1103 -13.20 25.84 -40.70
C ARG A 1103 -12.43 25.76 -39.38
N ALA A 1104 -11.21 26.29 -39.32
CA ALA A 1104 -10.36 26.21 -38.13
C ALA A 1104 -11.03 26.76 -36.85
N GLY A 1105 -11.81 27.84 -36.96
CA GLY A 1105 -12.62 28.39 -35.85
C GLY A 1105 -13.83 27.56 -35.44
N GLU A 1106 -14.19 26.51 -36.19
CA GLU A 1106 -15.29 25.58 -35.89
C GLU A 1106 -14.81 24.19 -35.44
N LEU A 1107 -13.58 23.80 -35.81
CA LEU A 1107 -13.07 22.44 -35.64
C LEU A 1107 -12.44 22.21 -34.27
N ASP A 1108 -12.90 21.18 -33.57
CA ASP A 1108 -12.39 20.81 -32.25
C ASP A 1108 -11.10 19.98 -32.38
N PHE A 1109 -10.00 20.68 -32.63
CA PHE A 1109 -8.67 20.07 -32.81
C PHE A 1109 -8.24 19.20 -31.61
N PRO A 1110 -7.47 18.12 -31.84
CA PRO A 1110 -6.89 17.33 -30.75
C PRO A 1110 -6.05 18.21 -29.80
N GLY A 1111 -6.12 17.92 -28.49
CA GLY A 1111 -5.46 18.76 -27.47
C GLY A 1111 -3.95 18.97 -27.68
N SER A 1112 -3.25 17.98 -28.23
CA SER A 1112 -1.84 18.06 -28.63
C SER A 1112 -1.55 19.07 -29.75
N VAL A 1113 -2.50 19.25 -30.67
CA VAL A 1113 -2.44 20.25 -31.75
C VAL A 1113 -2.67 21.64 -31.18
N LEU A 1114 -3.59 21.77 -30.22
CA LEU A 1114 -3.80 23.01 -29.48
C LEU A 1114 -2.56 23.35 -28.64
N GLU A 1115 -2.02 22.44 -27.83
CA GLU A 1115 -0.77 22.61 -27.06
C GLU A 1115 0.40 23.06 -27.96
N PHE A 1116 0.55 22.47 -29.15
CA PHE A 1116 1.55 22.88 -30.12
C PHE A 1116 1.31 24.31 -30.62
N LEU A 1117 0.09 24.64 -31.09
CA LEU A 1117 -0.25 25.98 -31.60
C LEU A 1117 -0.23 27.06 -30.50
N GLU A 1118 -0.55 26.72 -29.26
CA GLU A 1118 -0.36 27.59 -28.08
C GLU A 1118 1.12 27.93 -27.89
N GLY A 1119 2.05 27.04 -28.28
CA GLY A 1119 3.50 27.19 -28.15
C GLY A 1119 4.10 26.41 -26.97
N MET A 1120 3.32 25.53 -26.33
CA MET A 1120 3.73 24.75 -25.15
C MET A 1120 4.88 23.76 -25.43
N MET A 1121 5.18 23.50 -26.71
CA MET A 1121 6.24 22.58 -27.16
C MET A 1121 7.52 23.29 -27.64
N GLY A 1122 7.57 24.63 -27.63
CA GLY A 1122 8.65 25.44 -28.21
C GLY A 1122 8.24 26.17 -29.49
N GLN A 1123 9.18 26.90 -30.11
CA GLN A 1123 8.91 27.69 -31.32
C GLN A 1123 9.37 26.94 -32.58
N PRO A 1124 8.49 26.67 -33.57
CA PRO A 1124 8.89 26.04 -34.82
C PRO A 1124 9.73 26.99 -35.67
N PHE A 1125 10.77 26.47 -36.35
CA PHE A 1125 11.52 27.24 -37.33
C PHE A 1125 10.59 27.82 -38.40
N GLY A 1126 10.72 29.11 -38.73
CA GLY A 1126 9.81 29.83 -39.63
C GLY A 1126 8.53 30.36 -38.98
N GLY A 1127 8.26 30.03 -37.72
CA GLY A 1127 7.05 30.45 -36.99
C GLY A 1127 5.83 29.56 -37.25
N PHE A 1128 4.73 29.88 -36.55
CA PHE A 1128 3.46 29.17 -36.68
C PHE A 1128 2.65 29.62 -37.91
N PRO A 1129 1.84 28.74 -38.52
CA PRO A 1129 0.98 29.08 -39.65
C PRO A 1129 -0.20 29.97 -39.19
N GLU A 1130 -0.30 31.18 -39.73
CA GLU A 1130 -1.43 32.09 -39.54
C GLU A 1130 -2.25 32.22 -40.85
N PRO A 1131 -3.58 32.40 -40.80
CA PRO A 1131 -4.41 32.59 -39.62
C PRO A 1131 -4.76 31.29 -38.86
N LEU A 1132 -4.33 30.11 -39.34
CA LEU A 1132 -4.68 28.81 -38.75
C LEU A 1132 -4.44 28.73 -37.23
N ARG A 1133 -3.31 29.26 -36.73
CA ARG A 1133 -3.02 29.38 -35.28
C ARG A 1133 -4.05 30.27 -34.57
N SER A 1134 -4.36 31.46 -35.09
CA SER A 1134 -5.40 32.34 -34.53
C SER A 1134 -6.76 31.65 -34.45
N ASP A 1135 -7.18 31.05 -35.55
CA ASP A 1135 -8.52 30.52 -35.73
C ASP A 1135 -8.74 29.24 -34.90
N ALA A 1136 -7.78 28.30 -34.95
CA ALA A 1136 -7.84 27.05 -34.17
C ALA A 1136 -7.76 27.30 -32.66
N LEU A 1137 -7.04 28.34 -32.23
CA LEU A 1137 -6.95 28.70 -30.81
C LEU A 1137 -8.16 29.44 -30.26
N ARG A 1138 -9.00 30.07 -31.11
CA ARG A 1138 -10.24 30.78 -30.71
C ARG A 1138 -10.06 31.75 -29.53
N GLY A 1139 -8.88 32.38 -29.41
CA GLY A 1139 -8.54 33.30 -28.30
C GLY A 1139 -7.75 32.70 -27.13
N ARG A 1140 -7.38 31.41 -27.16
CA ARG A 1140 -6.42 30.80 -26.21
C ARG A 1140 -5.05 31.51 -26.22
N ARG A 1141 -4.30 31.34 -25.14
CA ARG A 1141 -2.97 31.94 -24.93
C ARG A 1141 -2.02 31.57 -26.07
N LYS A 1142 -1.45 32.58 -26.74
CA LYS A 1142 -0.29 32.42 -27.62
C LYS A 1142 0.98 32.65 -26.82
N LEU A 1143 1.90 31.69 -26.85
CA LEU A 1143 3.27 31.80 -26.34
C LEU A 1143 4.19 32.05 -27.54
N ASP A 1144 4.92 33.16 -27.49
CA ASP A 1144 5.96 33.50 -28.48
C ASP A 1144 7.38 33.43 -27.86
N ALA A 1145 7.47 32.84 -26.65
CA ALA A 1145 8.69 32.60 -25.89
C ALA A 1145 8.65 31.22 -25.20
N ARG A 1146 9.78 30.77 -24.63
CA ARG A 1146 9.93 29.44 -23.99
C ARG A 1146 8.94 29.27 -22.82
N PRO A 1147 8.10 28.21 -22.78
CA PRO A 1147 7.01 28.08 -21.81
C PRO A 1147 7.40 28.22 -20.33
N ALA A 1148 8.54 27.65 -19.91
CA ALA A 1148 8.99 27.67 -18.52
C ALA A 1148 9.58 29.03 -18.05
N VAL A 1149 9.65 30.04 -18.92
CA VAL A 1149 9.98 31.43 -18.54
C VAL A 1149 8.71 32.17 -18.06
N LEU A 1150 7.55 31.81 -18.62
CA LEU A 1150 6.27 32.50 -18.45
C LEU A 1150 5.42 31.92 -17.28
N SER A 1151 6.12 31.52 -16.22
CA SER A 1151 5.59 31.15 -14.90
C SER A 1151 6.36 31.86 -13.76
N LEU A 1152 6.99 32.98 -14.09
CA LEU A 1152 7.67 33.92 -13.19
C LEU A 1152 7.25 35.39 -13.46
N GLU A 1153 6.26 35.55 -14.35
CA GLU A 1153 5.41 36.72 -14.61
C GLU A 1153 3.96 36.27 -14.44
#